data_AF-A0A940F7P3-F1
#
_entry.id   AF-A0A940F7P3-F1
#
_cell.length_a   1.000
_cell.length_b   1.000
_cell.length_c   1.000
_cell.angle_alpha   90.00
_cell.angle_beta   90.00
_cell.angle_gamma   90.00
#
_symmetry.space_group_name_H-M   'P 1'
#
loop_
_entity.id
_entity.type
_entity.pdbx_description
1 polymer ?
#
loop_
_entity_poly.entity_id
_entity_poly.type
_entity_poly.pdbx_seq_one_letter_code
_entity_poly.pdbx_strand_id
1 'polypeptide(L)'
;MNASSTRRLVAAVAGLALAAGPLAVGGLGSTGAAADRTATTAVDTTYLADTLGLPAQTVVETVTYDRFQWLLQQPGQYAFLIGSPGDTGFKANAVAADTAAKAAGATKIYWFDPNLSGYAGADSARNLDTRNPAGINLAAGSQAIFGNTWKNLLGQYLGNGIKAVPSASQTSVTVTADDAVVNDTTDPAWDFRTGQTAAIGASDDAFFVYDKDHTSSGTPDKVVDWVNLSTSADVPGEIGAAFTAIGGGAAIDSRSQFAWWKDAANHKHDLAFADDARYGGDIIDDADNADGWRIKQITYPELLHLLEVKDTADKNFVILFGGTWCHNTRAVLKYVNREAQKNDVTTVYNVDLVLDGGTTNGTNGGSNPIHIRDNAYSGATTNFRPSYLYGDVVRKYLKNLITEYDPNTGTRVSYYPNGDLSAFPDVVRKLQVPFLVNYQRGDGANPSSTSVKRQWIQQNADASTGLPTFREYMTEWWFTSKAPQLGLSFAIPADESTLTDPQKQQLAQARANVTFAQEGLAKLRTFFGGLPGAVVSTQTVTAPPVSYGVAPKVNVAIENEYGRIPAGTAKLVVAGATLTAPVALNKASFALPKLVPGSYPFTVSYTGDDQIVGFSRTGTLTVTKARVSKVTGAVVKAPTRTRAGAYKVTITTPAGLLKAGGKVTVTLAKGSARKTVTGTLAGGVVTVKVPRLTKGTWTVVAGYSGDARYVAAKVAVKAIVVR
;
A
#
# COMPACT_ATOMS: atom_id res chain seq x y z
N MET A 1 -6.92 59.66 9.75
CA MET A 1 -6.57 60.55 10.87
C MET A 1 -6.96 59.86 12.18
N ASN A 2 -5.98 59.73 13.08
CA ASN A 2 -5.99 59.43 14.54
C ASN A 2 -6.76 58.17 15.02
N ALA A 3 -6.15 57.05 15.45
CA ALA A 3 -5.05 56.77 16.40
C ALA A 3 -5.38 57.04 17.89
N SER A 4 -5.43 55.96 18.69
CA SER A 4 -4.86 55.77 20.06
C SER A 4 -5.64 54.65 20.79
N SER A 5 -5.11 53.44 21.00
CA SER A 5 -4.19 52.98 22.04
C SER A 5 -4.69 53.11 23.49
N THR A 6 -4.92 51.98 24.16
CA THR A 6 -4.76 51.88 25.62
C THR A 6 -4.29 50.49 26.03
N ARG A 7 -3.25 50.47 26.88
CA ARG A 7 -2.52 49.31 27.38
C ARG A 7 -3.16 48.75 28.66
N ARG A 8 -2.99 47.42 28.82
CA ARG A 8 -2.64 46.63 30.03
C ARG A 8 -3.26 47.04 31.39
N LEU A 9 -3.94 46.07 32.02
CA LEU A 9 -3.79 45.86 33.46
C LEU A 9 -3.59 44.37 33.77
N VAL A 10 -2.57 44.14 34.60
CA VAL A 10 -2.13 42.88 35.18
C VAL A 10 -2.96 42.60 36.43
N ALA A 11 -3.41 41.37 36.62
CA ALA A 11 -3.81 40.87 37.94
C ALA A 11 -3.31 39.44 38.11
N ALA A 12 -2.24 39.31 38.88
CA ALA A 12 -1.75 38.06 39.44
C ALA A 12 -2.57 37.72 40.69
N VAL A 13 -3.08 36.50 40.79
CA VAL A 13 -3.46 35.90 42.07
C VAL A 13 -2.89 34.49 42.11
N ALA A 14 -1.89 34.31 42.97
CA ALA A 14 -1.39 33.03 43.41
C ALA A 14 -2.35 32.48 44.48
N GLY A 15 -2.86 31.27 44.27
CA GLY A 15 -3.68 30.53 45.23
C GLY A 15 -3.20 29.09 45.31
N LEU A 16 -2.25 28.85 46.21
CA LEU A 16 -1.74 27.53 46.57
C LEU A 16 -2.80 26.81 47.43
N ALA A 17 -3.33 25.67 46.98
CA ALA A 17 -4.08 24.77 47.84
C ALA A 17 -3.73 23.30 47.52
N LEU A 18 -2.87 22.75 48.37
CA LEU A 18 -2.59 21.32 48.50
C LEU A 18 -3.79 20.64 49.19
N ALA A 19 -4.40 19.66 48.53
CA ALA A 19 -5.22 18.65 49.18
C ALA A 19 -4.96 17.28 48.53
N ALA A 20 -4.73 16.28 49.37
CA ALA A 20 -4.26 14.96 49.01
C ALA A 20 -5.39 13.92 48.91
N GLY A 21 -5.37 13.15 47.81
CA GLY A 21 -5.92 11.77 47.66
C GLY A 21 -7.44 11.64 47.38
N PRO A 22 -7.92 10.55 46.72
CA PRO A 22 -7.24 9.30 46.38
C PRO A 22 -7.22 8.96 44.86
N LEU A 23 -6.49 7.89 44.54
CA LEU A 23 -6.36 7.20 43.26
C LEU A 23 -7.61 7.23 42.36
N ALA A 24 -7.50 7.88 41.19
CA ALA A 24 -8.40 7.70 40.08
C ALA A 24 -7.63 7.03 38.92
N VAL A 25 -8.08 5.85 38.54
CA VAL A 25 -7.72 5.18 37.29
C VAL A 25 -8.30 6.02 36.16
N GLY A 26 -7.52 6.97 35.65
CA GLY A 26 -7.88 7.79 34.50
C GLY A 26 -7.67 7.02 33.22
N GLY A 27 -8.71 6.32 32.75
CA GLY A 27 -8.81 5.94 31.35
C GLY A 27 -8.82 7.21 30.50
N LEU A 28 -7.78 7.41 29.70
CA LEU A 28 -7.73 8.45 28.68
C LEU A 28 -8.63 8.04 27.52
N GLY A 29 -9.94 8.25 27.68
CA GLY A 29 -10.89 8.23 26.57
C GLY A 29 -11.08 9.65 26.07
N SER A 30 -10.38 10.03 24.99
CA SER A 30 -10.79 11.15 24.14
C SER A 30 -11.19 10.58 22.78
N THR A 31 -12.49 10.38 22.58
CA THR A 31 -13.06 10.30 21.23
C THR A 31 -13.07 11.71 20.66
N GLY A 32 -11.95 12.13 20.07
CA GLY A 32 -11.95 13.27 19.17
C GLY A 32 -12.75 12.90 17.92
N ALA A 33 -13.54 13.85 17.40
CA ALA A 33 -14.12 13.74 16.06
C ALA A 33 -13.00 13.34 15.08
N ALA A 34 -13.27 12.36 14.22
CA ALA A 34 -12.30 11.91 13.24
C ALA A 34 -11.82 13.12 12.42
N ALA A 35 -10.53 13.42 12.47
CA ALA A 35 -9.94 14.49 11.67
C ALA A 35 -10.30 14.28 10.19
N ASP A 36 -10.59 15.39 9.48
CA ASP A 36 -10.78 15.36 8.03
C ASP A 36 -9.55 14.71 7.38
N ARG A 37 -9.79 13.64 6.63
CA ARG A 37 -8.74 12.81 6.04
C ARG A 37 -8.45 13.28 4.61
N THR A 38 -8.05 14.53 4.45
CA THR A 38 -7.74 15.08 3.11
C THR A 38 -6.39 14.56 2.62
N ALA A 39 -6.34 13.95 1.44
CA ALA A 39 -5.11 13.61 0.74
C ALA A 39 -4.59 14.79 -0.09
N THR A 40 -3.28 14.86 -0.27
CA THR A 40 -2.65 15.75 -1.24
C THR A 40 -2.05 14.90 -2.36
N THR A 41 -2.77 14.69 -3.45
CA THR A 41 -2.27 13.95 -4.63
C THR A 41 -2.16 14.85 -5.86
N ALA A 42 -1.21 14.57 -6.74
CA ALA A 42 -1.05 15.30 -7.99
C ALA A 42 -1.83 14.65 -9.14
N VAL A 43 -2.11 15.47 -10.17
CA VAL A 43 -2.61 15.01 -11.47
C VAL A 43 -1.56 15.37 -12.53
N ASP A 44 -1.17 14.38 -13.32
CA ASP A 44 -0.40 14.59 -14.53
C ASP A 44 -1.30 15.17 -15.63
N THR A 45 -1.00 16.40 -16.03
CA THR A 45 -1.69 17.14 -17.09
C THR A 45 -0.76 17.45 -18.26
N THR A 46 0.48 16.97 -18.26
CA THR A 46 1.49 17.38 -19.27
C THR A 46 1.76 16.31 -20.31
N TYR A 47 1.38 15.05 -20.08
CA TYR A 47 1.62 13.93 -21.00
C TYR A 47 1.35 14.25 -22.48
N LEU A 48 0.17 14.77 -22.82
CA LEU A 48 -0.20 15.07 -24.21
C LEU A 48 0.62 16.21 -24.82
N ALA A 49 0.95 17.23 -24.02
CA ALA A 49 1.80 18.34 -24.44
C ALA A 49 3.24 17.86 -24.66
N ASP A 50 3.78 17.09 -23.72
CA ASP A 50 5.16 16.58 -23.78
C ASP A 50 5.34 15.51 -24.87
N THR A 51 4.29 14.72 -25.14
CA THR A 51 4.34 13.62 -26.12
C THR A 51 4.03 14.08 -27.54
N LEU A 52 2.95 14.85 -27.72
CA LEU A 52 2.42 15.24 -29.05
C LEU A 52 2.55 16.74 -29.35
N GLY A 53 2.91 17.58 -28.39
CA GLY A 53 2.91 19.04 -28.58
C GLY A 53 1.51 19.66 -28.52
N LEU A 54 0.52 18.95 -27.98
CA LEU A 54 -0.85 19.45 -27.88
C LEU A 54 -0.96 20.60 -26.86
N PRO A 55 -1.86 21.57 -27.09
CA PRO A 55 -2.10 22.66 -26.16
C PRO A 55 -2.76 22.15 -24.86
N ALA A 56 -2.63 22.91 -23.77
CA ALA A 56 -3.22 22.55 -22.47
C ALA A 56 -4.75 22.36 -22.53
N GLN A 57 -5.45 23.09 -23.41
CA GLN A 57 -6.88 22.91 -23.70
C GLN A 57 -7.04 22.14 -25.02
N THR A 58 -6.65 20.87 -25.00
CA THR A 58 -6.86 19.93 -26.10
C THR A 58 -8.19 19.20 -25.98
N VAL A 59 -8.78 18.82 -27.12
CA VAL A 59 -9.94 17.92 -27.19
C VAL A 59 -9.54 16.45 -27.34
N VAL A 60 -8.24 16.17 -27.51
CA VAL A 60 -7.70 14.82 -27.68
C VAL A 60 -7.60 14.11 -26.33
N GLU A 61 -8.04 12.86 -26.29
CA GLU A 61 -7.97 11.99 -25.12
C GLU A 61 -7.38 10.63 -25.52
N THR A 62 -6.29 10.24 -24.88
CA THR A 62 -5.70 8.91 -25.07
C THR A 62 -6.64 7.82 -24.57
N VAL A 63 -6.73 6.72 -25.32
CA VAL A 63 -7.49 5.51 -24.95
C VAL A 63 -6.61 4.27 -25.04
N THR A 64 -6.85 3.31 -24.14
CA THR A 64 -6.30 1.96 -24.25
C THR A 64 -7.01 1.19 -25.37
N TYR A 65 -6.47 0.03 -25.76
CA TYR A 65 -7.16 -0.88 -26.68
C TYR A 65 -8.58 -1.25 -26.17
N ASP A 66 -8.72 -1.66 -24.90
CA ASP A 66 -10.00 -2.11 -24.35
C ASP A 66 -11.05 -0.98 -24.39
N ARG A 67 -10.62 0.26 -24.14
CA ARG A 67 -11.50 1.43 -24.21
C ARG A 67 -11.79 1.88 -25.63
N PHE A 68 -10.83 1.79 -26.56
CA PHE A 68 -11.06 2.06 -27.97
C PHE A 68 -12.05 1.07 -28.58
N GLN A 69 -11.83 -0.24 -28.35
CA GLN A 69 -12.74 -1.29 -28.80
C GLN A 69 -14.15 -1.09 -28.25
N TRP A 70 -14.27 -0.69 -26.97
CA TRP A 70 -15.57 -0.40 -26.37
C TRP A 70 -16.27 0.80 -27.00
N LEU A 71 -15.54 1.88 -27.30
CA LEU A 71 -16.10 3.08 -27.93
C LEU A 71 -16.72 2.77 -29.30
N LEU A 72 -16.09 1.89 -30.09
CA LEU A 72 -16.62 1.44 -31.39
C LEU A 72 -17.95 0.66 -31.27
N GLN A 73 -18.29 0.17 -30.08
CA GLN A 73 -19.55 -0.54 -29.82
C GLN A 73 -20.66 0.40 -29.35
N GLN A 74 -20.35 1.66 -29.05
CA GLN A 74 -21.33 2.59 -28.47
C GLN A 74 -22.17 3.24 -29.56
N PRO A 75 -23.47 3.48 -29.30
CA PRO A 75 -24.29 4.30 -30.19
C PRO A 75 -23.82 5.76 -30.16
N GLY A 76 -24.02 6.46 -31.26
CA GLY A 76 -23.61 7.85 -31.45
C GLY A 76 -22.43 8.01 -32.39
N GLN A 77 -21.99 9.25 -32.54
CA GLN A 77 -20.98 9.67 -33.50
C GLN A 77 -19.68 10.02 -32.78
N TYR A 78 -18.55 9.52 -33.25
CA TYR A 78 -17.26 9.65 -32.57
C TYR A 78 -16.17 10.07 -33.54
N ALA A 79 -15.17 10.80 -33.04
CA ALA A 79 -13.96 11.14 -33.78
C ALA A 79 -12.76 10.40 -33.19
N PHE A 80 -11.98 9.75 -34.04
CA PHE A 80 -10.84 8.95 -33.66
C PHE A 80 -9.58 9.40 -34.37
N LEU A 81 -8.47 9.30 -33.64
CA LEU A 81 -7.11 9.47 -34.15
C LEU A 81 -6.35 8.16 -33.89
N ILE A 82 -5.70 7.61 -34.91
CA ILE A 82 -4.87 6.42 -34.80
C ILE A 82 -3.47 6.75 -35.30
N GLY A 83 -2.47 6.43 -34.48
CA GLY A 83 -1.06 6.57 -34.85
C GLY A 83 -0.16 6.68 -33.64
N SER A 84 1.16 6.60 -33.86
CA SER A 84 2.15 6.57 -32.79
C SER A 84 3.00 7.84 -32.77
N PRO A 85 3.47 8.35 -31.62
CA PRO A 85 4.33 9.53 -31.55
C PRO A 85 5.68 9.38 -32.28
N GLY A 86 6.06 8.14 -32.60
CA GLY A 86 7.26 7.82 -33.37
C GLY A 86 7.07 7.85 -34.89
N ASP A 87 5.82 7.90 -35.36
CA ASP A 87 5.49 7.85 -36.77
C ASP A 87 5.78 9.23 -37.41
N THR A 88 6.21 9.21 -38.68
CA THR A 88 6.69 10.43 -39.35
C THR A 88 5.53 11.40 -39.54
N GLY A 89 5.66 12.61 -38.99
CA GLY A 89 4.63 13.66 -39.11
C GLY A 89 3.46 13.56 -38.13
N PHE A 90 3.27 12.43 -37.44
CA PHE A 90 2.10 12.18 -36.60
C PHE A 90 1.85 13.26 -35.55
N LYS A 91 2.90 13.70 -34.83
CA LYS A 91 2.75 14.74 -33.79
C LYS A 91 2.17 16.05 -34.35
N ALA A 92 2.66 16.48 -35.51
CA ALA A 92 2.15 17.67 -36.18
C ALA A 92 0.71 17.48 -36.64
N ASN A 93 0.38 16.30 -37.18
CA ASN A 93 -0.97 15.95 -37.61
C ASN A 93 -1.95 15.85 -36.44
N ALA A 94 -1.52 15.38 -35.27
CA ALA A 94 -2.35 15.36 -34.06
C ALA A 94 -2.70 16.79 -33.59
N VAL A 95 -1.75 17.72 -33.66
CA VAL A 95 -1.99 19.15 -33.38
C VAL A 95 -2.93 19.78 -34.42
N ALA A 96 -2.77 19.43 -35.69
CA ALA A 96 -3.67 19.85 -36.76
C ALA A 96 -5.10 19.31 -36.53
N ALA A 97 -5.24 18.04 -36.17
CA ALA A 97 -6.52 17.40 -35.86
C ALA A 97 -7.21 18.07 -34.67
N ASP A 98 -6.50 18.33 -33.57
CA ASP A 98 -7.01 19.07 -32.40
C ASP A 98 -7.51 20.47 -32.78
N THR A 99 -6.77 21.17 -33.65
CA THR A 99 -7.13 22.51 -34.13
C THR A 99 -8.37 22.48 -35.02
N ALA A 100 -8.40 21.58 -36.01
CA ALA A 100 -9.51 21.44 -36.94
C ALA A 100 -10.80 20.97 -36.23
N ALA A 101 -10.68 20.04 -35.29
CA ALA A 101 -11.81 19.59 -34.47
C ALA A 101 -12.42 20.71 -33.63
N LYS A 102 -11.58 21.54 -32.98
CA LYS A 102 -12.06 22.72 -32.25
C LYS A 102 -12.73 23.73 -33.19
N ALA A 103 -12.19 23.95 -34.39
CA ALA A 103 -12.80 24.82 -35.39
C ALA A 103 -14.16 24.28 -35.87
N ALA A 104 -14.32 22.96 -35.95
CA ALA A 104 -15.58 22.30 -36.29
C ALA A 104 -16.58 22.24 -35.12
N GLY A 105 -16.18 22.66 -33.91
CA GLY A 105 -17.03 22.63 -32.70
C GLY A 105 -17.03 21.30 -31.94
N ALA A 106 -16.12 20.38 -32.25
CA ALA A 106 -15.98 19.12 -31.53
C ALA A 106 -15.37 19.33 -30.14
N THR A 107 -15.84 18.54 -29.18
CA THR A 107 -15.36 18.58 -27.79
C THR A 107 -14.44 17.39 -27.45
N LYS A 108 -14.32 16.43 -28.36
CA LYS A 108 -13.61 15.18 -28.12
C LYS A 108 -13.02 14.58 -29.40
N ILE A 109 -11.78 14.12 -29.32
CA ILE A 109 -11.16 13.14 -30.22
C ILE A 109 -10.56 12.04 -29.34
N TYR A 110 -10.82 10.77 -29.65
CA TYR A 110 -10.20 9.64 -28.96
C TYR A 110 -8.97 9.16 -29.72
N TRP A 111 -7.80 9.23 -29.08
CA TRP A 111 -6.54 8.82 -29.68
C TRP A 111 -6.11 7.43 -29.19
N PHE A 112 -5.98 6.49 -30.13
CA PHE A 112 -5.43 5.16 -29.90
C PHE A 112 -4.03 5.05 -30.52
N ASP A 113 -3.04 4.73 -29.68
CA ASP A 113 -1.68 4.39 -30.13
C ASP A 113 -1.61 2.86 -30.38
N PRO A 114 -1.49 2.42 -31.64
CA PRO A 114 -1.43 1.00 -31.98
C PRO A 114 -0.12 0.32 -31.54
N ASN A 115 0.93 1.11 -31.22
CA ASN A 115 2.15 0.62 -30.61
C ASN A 115 2.03 0.66 -29.09
N LEU A 116 1.59 -0.46 -28.52
CA LEU A 116 1.20 -0.54 -27.11
C LEU A 116 2.33 -0.28 -26.10
N SER A 117 3.59 -0.25 -26.54
CA SER A 117 4.74 0.12 -25.71
C SER A 117 5.07 1.62 -25.76
N GLY A 118 4.58 2.35 -26.78
CA GLY A 118 4.88 3.74 -27.10
C GLY A 118 6.34 4.05 -27.44
N TYR A 119 7.19 3.03 -27.64
CA TYR A 119 8.56 3.25 -28.08
C TYR A 119 8.62 3.50 -29.59
N ALA A 120 9.24 4.62 -29.98
CA ALA A 120 9.21 5.17 -31.32
C ALA A 120 10.31 4.66 -32.28
N GLY A 121 10.00 4.64 -33.57
CA GLY A 121 10.92 4.85 -34.71
C GLY A 121 12.09 3.87 -34.87
N ALA A 122 13.17 4.08 -34.12
CA ALA A 122 14.44 3.36 -34.25
C ALA A 122 14.64 2.23 -33.22
N ASP A 123 13.74 2.12 -32.24
CA ASP A 123 13.82 1.14 -31.17
C ASP A 123 13.00 -0.12 -31.47
N SER A 124 13.43 -0.84 -32.51
CA SER A 124 12.76 -2.06 -32.97
C SER A 124 12.72 -3.16 -31.90
N ALA A 125 13.64 -3.14 -30.92
CA ALA A 125 13.67 -4.11 -29.84
C ALA A 125 12.44 -4.02 -28.92
N ARG A 126 11.81 -2.83 -28.85
CA ARG A 126 10.65 -2.56 -27.97
C ARG A 126 9.37 -2.23 -28.72
N ASN A 127 9.35 -2.36 -30.05
CA ASN A 127 8.16 -2.15 -30.86
C ASN A 127 7.05 -3.17 -30.54
N LEU A 128 5.84 -2.69 -30.29
CA LEU A 128 4.61 -3.48 -30.13
C LEU A 128 3.46 -2.95 -31.02
N ASP A 129 3.78 -2.41 -32.22
CA ASP A 129 2.76 -1.99 -33.19
C ASP A 129 1.91 -3.16 -33.67
N THR A 130 0.65 -3.16 -33.24
CA THR A 130 -0.34 -4.20 -33.53
C THR A 130 -0.79 -4.22 -34.99
N ARG A 131 -0.62 -3.12 -35.73
CA ARG A 131 -0.89 -3.06 -37.18
C ARG A 131 0.20 -3.78 -37.97
N ASN A 132 1.44 -3.78 -37.47
CA ASN A 132 2.61 -4.39 -38.09
C ASN A 132 3.26 -5.46 -37.19
N PRO A 133 2.59 -6.62 -36.97
CA PRO A 133 3.07 -7.65 -36.05
C PRO A 133 4.40 -8.29 -36.46
N ALA A 134 4.78 -8.26 -37.74
CA ALA A 134 6.06 -8.78 -38.20
C ALA A 134 7.26 -7.98 -37.65
N GLY A 135 7.05 -6.70 -37.32
CA GLY A 135 8.04 -5.83 -36.71
C GLY A 135 8.17 -5.98 -35.19
N ILE A 136 7.37 -6.84 -34.55
CA ILE A 136 7.41 -7.06 -33.10
C ILE A 136 8.52 -8.06 -32.74
N ASN A 137 9.40 -7.67 -31.83
CA ASN A 137 10.54 -8.49 -31.38
C ASN A 137 10.14 -9.63 -30.41
N LEU A 138 9.22 -10.50 -30.83
CA LEU A 138 8.75 -11.68 -30.11
C LEU A 138 8.67 -12.89 -31.06
N ALA A 139 8.46 -14.08 -30.52
CA ALA A 139 8.26 -15.28 -31.33
C ALA A 139 7.05 -15.13 -32.26
N ALA A 140 7.08 -15.78 -33.43
CA ALA A 140 6.03 -15.67 -34.46
C ALA A 140 4.61 -15.95 -33.96
N GLY A 141 4.44 -16.91 -33.05
CA GLY A 141 3.14 -17.17 -32.41
C GLY A 141 2.63 -15.99 -31.60
N SER A 142 3.51 -15.30 -30.87
CA SER A 142 3.18 -14.08 -30.14
C SER A 142 2.89 -12.92 -31.09
N GLN A 143 3.69 -12.74 -32.15
CA GLN A 143 3.43 -11.73 -33.19
C GLN A 143 2.02 -11.87 -33.78
N ALA A 144 1.60 -13.10 -34.12
CA ALA A 144 0.26 -13.36 -34.64
C ALA A 144 -0.84 -12.95 -33.64
N ILE A 145 -0.65 -13.22 -32.35
CA ILE A 145 -1.59 -12.83 -31.29
C ILE A 145 -1.68 -11.31 -31.15
N PHE A 146 -0.55 -10.60 -31.17
CA PHE A 146 -0.57 -9.12 -31.20
C PHE A 146 -1.28 -8.60 -32.45
N GLY A 147 -1.03 -9.18 -33.63
CA GLY A 147 -1.73 -8.81 -34.86
C GLY A 147 -3.24 -9.07 -34.83
N ASN A 148 -3.69 -10.05 -34.04
CA ASN A 148 -5.13 -10.31 -33.86
C ASN A 148 -5.85 -9.18 -33.12
N THR A 149 -5.15 -8.34 -32.34
CA THR A 149 -5.77 -7.15 -31.71
C THR A 149 -6.26 -6.16 -32.76
N TRP A 150 -5.39 -5.78 -33.71
CA TRP A 150 -5.78 -4.89 -34.81
C TRP A 150 -6.83 -5.53 -35.73
N LYS A 151 -6.63 -6.80 -36.11
CA LYS A 151 -7.58 -7.52 -36.97
C LYS A 151 -8.95 -7.71 -36.32
N ASN A 152 -9.02 -7.80 -34.99
CA ASN A 152 -10.28 -7.85 -34.26
C ASN A 152 -11.07 -6.54 -34.39
N LEU A 153 -10.39 -5.39 -34.31
CA LEU A 153 -11.01 -4.08 -34.53
C LEU A 153 -11.51 -3.94 -35.97
N LEU A 154 -10.67 -4.32 -36.95
CA LEU A 154 -11.02 -4.30 -38.37
C LEU A 154 -12.24 -5.18 -38.66
N GLY A 155 -12.19 -6.45 -38.28
CA GLY A 155 -13.24 -7.41 -38.67
C GLY A 155 -14.57 -7.22 -37.96
N GLN A 156 -14.58 -6.65 -36.74
CA GLN A 156 -15.84 -6.41 -36.03
C GLN A 156 -16.44 -5.02 -36.31
N TYR A 157 -15.61 -3.99 -36.57
CA TYR A 157 -16.08 -2.61 -36.48
C TYR A 157 -15.67 -1.69 -37.63
N LEU A 158 -14.49 -1.84 -38.22
CA LEU A 158 -13.89 -0.78 -39.06
C LEU A 158 -13.74 -1.14 -40.53
N GLY A 159 -13.31 -2.35 -40.87
CA GLY A 159 -12.84 -2.70 -42.22
C GLY A 159 -13.62 -3.84 -42.87
N ASN A 160 -13.29 -4.10 -44.13
CA ASN A 160 -13.90 -5.14 -44.95
C ASN A 160 -12.96 -6.33 -45.18
N GLY A 161 -13.53 -7.49 -45.51
CA GLY A 161 -12.75 -8.67 -45.92
C GLY A 161 -12.09 -9.46 -44.79
N ILE A 162 -12.23 -9.01 -43.53
CA ILE A 162 -11.72 -9.71 -42.34
C ILE A 162 -12.90 -10.09 -41.47
N LYS A 163 -12.98 -11.37 -41.11
CA LYS A 163 -13.92 -11.86 -40.10
C LYS A 163 -13.20 -12.08 -38.79
N ALA A 164 -13.71 -11.45 -37.74
CA ALA A 164 -13.25 -11.63 -36.37
C ALA A 164 -14.42 -12.16 -35.53
N VAL A 165 -14.26 -13.34 -34.94
CA VAL A 165 -15.29 -14.00 -34.12
C VAL A 165 -14.76 -14.17 -32.69
N PRO A 166 -15.20 -13.33 -31.74
CA PRO A 166 -14.93 -13.55 -30.32
C PRO A 166 -15.52 -14.88 -29.83
N SER A 167 -14.85 -15.53 -28.89
CA SER A 167 -15.41 -16.67 -28.16
C SER A 167 -16.58 -16.23 -27.26
N ALA A 168 -17.40 -17.18 -26.81
CA ALA A 168 -18.53 -16.89 -25.92
C ALA A 168 -18.11 -16.20 -24.61
N SER A 169 -16.92 -16.52 -24.09
CA SER A 169 -16.34 -15.86 -22.92
C SER A 169 -15.71 -14.49 -23.24
N GLN A 170 -15.64 -14.10 -24.51
CA GLN A 170 -15.00 -12.88 -25.01
C GLN A 170 -13.54 -12.73 -24.58
N THR A 171 -12.86 -13.86 -24.38
CA THR A 171 -11.45 -13.90 -23.98
C THR A 171 -10.54 -14.33 -25.13
N SER A 172 -11.06 -14.63 -26.31
CA SER A 172 -10.24 -14.99 -27.46
C SER A 172 -10.96 -14.64 -28.75
N VAL A 173 -10.20 -14.41 -29.82
CA VAL A 173 -10.77 -14.14 -31.16
C VAL A 173 -10.24 -15.13 -32.19
N THR A 174 -11.13 -15.64 -33.04
CA THR A 174 -10.76 -16.35 -34.27
C THR A 174 -10.83 -15.37 -35.44
N VAL A 175 -9.74 -15.26 -36.20
CA VAL A 175 -9.62 -14.33 -37.32
C VAL A 175 -9.41 -15.08 -38.62
N THR A 176 -10.23 -14.79 -39.64
CA THR A 176 -10.14 -15.36 -40.99
C THR A 176 -10.42 -14.29 -42.05
N ALA A 177 -9.96 -14.50 -43.28
CA ALA A 177 -10.42 -13.70 -44.42
C ALA A 177 -11.87 -14.10 -44.78
N ASP A 178 -12.72 -13.13 -45.10
CA ASP A 178 -14.11 -13.34 -45.53
C ASP A 178 -14.61 -12.08 -46.27
N ASP A 179 -14.67 -12.14 -47.61
CA ASP A 179 -15.09 -11.00 -48.45
C ASP A 179 -16.56 -10.57 -48.22
N ALA A 180 -17.36 -11.42 -47.55
CA ALA A 180 -18.74 -11.08 -47.19
C ALA A 180 -18.83 -10.13 -45.99
N VAL A 181 -17.75 -9.92 -45.24
CA VAL A 181 -17.73 -8.94 -44.15
C VAL A 181 -17.54 -7.54 -44.73
N VAL A 182 -18.55 -6.70 -44.55
CA VAL A 182 -18.57 -5.29 -44.94
C VAL A 182 -18.98 -4.46 -43.73
N ASN A 183 -18.06 -3.64 -43.23
CA ASN A 183 -18.31 -2.66 -42.17
C ASN A 183 -18.34 -1.22 -42.69
N ASP A 184 -17.73 -0.98 -43.85
CA ASP A 184 -17.48 0.33 -44.44
C ASP A 184 -17.65 0.19 -45.95
N THR A 185 -18.80 0.55 -46.51
CA THR A 185 -19.15 0.18 -47.90
C THR A 185 -18.81 1.28 -48.90
N THR A 186 -18.78 2.54 -48.49
CA THR A 186 -18.55 3.71 -49.35
C THR A 186 -17.16 4.26 -49.06
N ASP A 187 -16.29 4.29 -50.07
CA ASP A 187 -14.90 4.78 -49.91
C ASP A 187 -14.17 4.16 -48.70
N PRO A 188 -14.01 2.82 -48.67
CA PRO A 188 -13.56 2.15 -47.45
C PRO A 188 -12.13 2.52 -47.05
N ALA A 189 -11.96 2.94 -45.80
CA ALA A 189 -10.64 3.24 -45.24
C ALA A 189 -9.72 2.00 -45.26
N TRP A 190 -10.28 0.86 -44.86
CA TRP A 190 -9.59 -0.43 -44.74
C TRP A 190 -10.34 -1.53 -45.48
N ASP A 191 -9.99 -1.76 -46.75
CA ASP A 191 -10.56 -2.82 -47.57
C ASP A 191 -9.55 -3.95 -47.84
N PHE A 192 -9.75 -5.08 -47.17
CA PHE A 192 -8.94 -6.29 -47.35
C PHE A 192 -9.64 -7.36 -48.17
N ARG A 193 -10.74 -7.02 -48.85
CA ARG A 193 -11.43 -7.97 -49.74
C ARG A 193 -10.53 -8.33 -50.92
N THR A 194 -10.73 -9.52 -51.47
CA THR A 194 -9.96 -9.99 -52.63
C THR A 194 -10.04 -9.00 -53.80
N GLY A 195 -8.88 -8.53 -54.26
CA GLY A 195 -8.75 -7.61 -55.39
C GLY A 195 -8.92 -6.12 -55.05
N GLN A 196 -9.17 -5.77 -53.78
CA GLN A 196 -9.20 -4.39 -53.30
C GLN A 196 -7.85 -3.98 -52.72
N THR A 197 -7.67 -2.68 -52.49
CA THR A 197 -6.49 -2.11 -51.81
C THR A 197 -6.98 -1.17 -50.73
N ALA A 198 -6.54 -1.39 -49.50
CA ALA A 198 -6.84 -0.48 -48.39
C ALA A 198 -6.26 0.91 -48.66
N ALA A 199 -7.09 1.94 -48.48
CA ALA A 199 -6.69 3.33 -48.66
C ALA A 199 -5.79 3.82 -47.51
N ILE A 200 -5.96 3.24 -46.33
CA ILE A 200 -5.08 3.39 -45.17
C ILE A 200 -4.27 2.10 -45.00
N GLY A 201 -2.96 2.18 -45.20
CA GLY A 201 -2.03 1.08 -45.07
C GLY A 201 -1.79 0.62 -43.62
N ALA A 202 -1.12 -0.53 -43.48
CA ALA A 202 -0.82 -1.14 -42.17
C ALA A 202 0.17 -0.34 -41.30
N SER A 203 0.80 0.69 -41.83
CA SER A 203 1.69 1.59 -41.08
C SER A 203 1.23 3.04 -41.15
N ASP A 204 0.08 3.30 -41.75
CA ASP A 204 -0.43 4.66 -41.91
C ASP A 204 -1.19 5.09 -40.67
N ASP A 205 -1.10 6.39 -40.39
CA ASP A 205 -1.86 7.07 -39.36
C ASP A 205 -3.16 7.60 -39.94
N ALA A 206 -4.20 7.61 -39.12
CA ALA A 206 -5.56 7.89 -39.57
C ALA A 206 -6.27 8.86 -38.64
N PHE A 207 -7.06 9.76 -39.22
CA PHE A 207 -8.18 10.38 -38.54
C PHE A 207 -9.47 9.87 -39.18
N PHE A 208 -10.51 9.61 -38.41
CA PHE A 208 -11.81 9.26 -38.96
C PHE A 208 -12.96 9.63 -38.02
N VAL A 209 -14.12 9.85 -38.62
CA VAL A 209 -15.39 10.01 -37.92
C VAL A 209 -16.23 8.73 -38.10
N TYR A 210 -16.90 8.32 -37.03
CA TYR A 210 -17.46 6.97 -36.91
C TYR A 210 -18.85 7.01 -36.31
N ASP A 211 -19.77 6.22 -36.88
CA ASP A 211 -21.08 5.90 -36.32
C ASP A 211 -21.39 4.43 -36.59
N LYS A 212 -21.49 3.62 -35.53
CA LYS A 212 -21.69 2.17 -35.67
C LYS A 212 -23.01 1.79 -36.35
N ASP A 213 -23.98 2.69 -36.35
CA ASP A 213 -25.33 2.49 -36.90
C ASP A 213 -25.50 3.15 -38.27
N HIS A 214 -24.47 3.85 -38.78
CA HIS A 214 -24.50 4.45 -40.10
C HIS A 214 -24.52 3.38 -41.21
N THR A 215 -25.35 3.63 -42.22
CA THR A 215 -25.51 2.76 -43.38
C THR A 215 -25.59 3.57 -44.65
N SER A 216 -24.98 3.05 -45.72
CA SER A 216 -25.13 3.56 -47.09
C SER A 216 -25.89 2.54 -47.92
N SER A 217 -27.03 2.96 -48.47
CA SER A 217 -27.96 2.11 -49.23
C SER A 217 -28.37 0.81 -48.49
N GLY A 218 -28.48 0.87 -47.17
CA GLY A 218 -28.87 -0.27 -46.31
C GLY A 218 -27.73 -1.24 -45.97
N THR A 219 -26.49 -0.96 -46.41
CA THR A 219 -25.28 -1.72 -46.04
C THR A 219 -24.51 -0.94 -44.97
N PRO A 220 -23.87 -1.61 -43.99
CA PRO A 220 -23.04 -0.93 -43.00
C PRO A 220 -21.98 -0.03 -43.64
N ASP A 221 -21.88 1.19 -43.12
CA ASP A 221 -20.95 2.22 -43.59
C ASP A 221 -20.40 2.99 -42.39
N LYS A 222 -19.82 2.26 -41.43
CA LYS A 222 -19.64 2.74 -40.06
C LYS A 222 -18.58 3.85 -39.95
N VAL A 223 -17.59 3.85 -40.83
CA VAL A 223 -16.65 4.95 -41.00
C VAL A 223 -17.31 5.94 -41.94
N VAL A 224 -17.74 7.09 -41.42
CA VAL A 224 -18.53 8.07 -42.20
C VAL A 224 -17.63 8.86 -43.15
N ASP A 225 -16.42 9.19 -42.69
CA ASP A 225 -15.37 9.83 -43.47
C ASP A 225 -14.02 9.65 -42.76
N TRP A 226 -12.90 9.71 -43.49
CA TRP A 226 -11.56 9.45 -42.98
C TRP A 226 -10.46 10.24 -43.73
N VAL A 227 -9.31 10.34 -43.08
CA VAL A 227 -8.11 11.02 -43.59
C VAL A 227 -6.89 10.13 -43.35
N ASN A 228 -6.16 9.81 -44.43
CA ASN A 228 -4.85 9.17 -44.32
C ASN A 228 -3.80 10.25 -43.97
N LEU A 229 -3.47 10.36 -42.70
CA LEU A 229 -2.58 11.39 -42.18
C LEU A 229 -1.13 11.21 -42.65
N SER A 230 -0.74 10.00 -43.05
CA SER A 230 0.60 9.70 -43.53
C SER A 230 0.86 10.17 -44.96
N THR A 231 -0.21 10.40 -45.74
CA THR A 231 -0.09 10.78 -47.17
C THR A 231 -0.80 12.07 -47.54
N SER A 232 -1.72 12.56 -46.68
CA SER A 232 -2.48 13.79 -46.91
C SER A 232 -1.57 15.02 -47.03
N ALA A 233 -1.89 15.88 -48.00
CA ALA A 233 -1.22 17.17 -48.21
C ALA A 233 -1.95 18.34 -47.52
N ASP A 234 -3.22 18.14 -47.13
CA ASP A 234 -4.08 19.15 -46.45
C ASP A 234 -4.86 18.53 -45.29
N VAL A 235 -4.12 18.04 -44.29
CA VAL A 235 -4.70 17.44 -43.08
C VAL A 235 -5.78 18.32 -42.42
N PRO A 236 -5.57 19.64 -42.20
CA PRO A 236 -6.61 20.48 -41.59
C PRO A 236 -7.90 20.57 -42.41
N GLY A 237 -7.78 20.73 -43.74
CA GLY A 237 -8.93 20.84 -44.64
C GLY A 237 -9.73 19.54 -44.71
N GLU A 238 -9.05 18.42 -44.87
CA GLU A 238 -9.67 17.08 -44.96
C GLU A 238 -10.34 16.68 -43.64
N ILE A 239 -9.74 16.98 -42.49
CA ILE A 239 -10.40 16.77 -41.18
C ILE A 239 -11.65 17.64 -41.05
N GLY A 240 -11.61 18.89 -41.52
CA GLY A 240 -12.78 19.77 -41.56
C GLY A 240 -13.92 19.21 -42.44
N ALA A 241 -13.57 18.59 -43.58
CA ALA A 241 -14.52 17.91 -44.45
C ALA A 241 -15.13 16.68 -43.76
N ALA A 242 -14.32 15.86 -43.09
CA ALA A 242 -14.78 14.71 -42.32
C ALA A 242 -15.78 15.09 -41.22
N PHE A 243 -15.52 16.17 -40.48
CA PHE A 243 -16.53 16.68 -39.55
C PHE A 243 -17.80 17.14 -40.24
N THR A 244 -17.70 17.75 -41.42
CA THR A 244 -18.88 18.19 -42.19
C THR A 244 -19.74 17.00 -42.62
N ALA A 245 -19.12 15.89 -43.03
CA ALA A 245 -19.80 14.66 -43.45
C ALA A 245 -20.68 14.06 -42.33
N ILE A 246 -20.25 14.18 -41.07
CA ILE A 246 -20.98 13.66 -39.89
C ILE A 246 -21.88 14.72 -39.21
N GLY A 247 -22.15 15.85 -39.89
CA GLY A 247 -23.05 16.90 -39.40
C GLY A 247 -22.40 17.99 -38.52
N GLY A 248 -21.07 18.09 -38.55
CA GLY A 248 -20.26 19.06 -37.82
C GLY A 248 -19.67 18.49 -36.52
N GLY A 249 -18.68 19.17 -35.94
CA GLY A 249 -18.02 18.73 -34.72
C GLY A 249 -18.94 18.68 -33.50
N ALA A 250 -19.98 19.52 -33.45
CA ALA A 250 -20.99 19.49 -32.38
C ALA A 250 -21.83 18.20 -32.37
N ALA A 251 -21.81 17.43 -33.46
CA ALA A 251 -22.49 16.14 -33.56
C ALA A 251 -21.70 14.98 -32.92
N ILE A 252 -20.44 15.23 -32.53
CA ILE A 252 -19.57 14.24 -31.91
C ILE A 252 -19.92 14.07 -30.43
N ASP A 253 -20.27 12.83 -30.09
CA ASP A 253 -20.55 12.38 -28.74
C ASP A 253 -19.27 12.21 -27.92
N SER A 254 -19.44 12.27 -26.60
CA SER A 254 -18.39 11.91 -25.66
C SER A 254 -18.93 10.95 -24.61
N ARG A 255 -18.10 9.97 -24.25
CA ARG A 255 -18.34 9.00 -23.19
C ARG A 255 -17.34 9.20 -22.06
N SER A 256 -17.84 9.19 -20.84
CA SER A 256 -17.01 9.29 -19.64
C SER A 256 -16.24 7.98 -19.39
N GLN A 257 -15.11 8.07 -18.68
CA GLN A 257 -14.41 6.89 -18.16
C GLN A 257 -15.34 6.01 -17.30
N PHE A 258 -16.25 6.63 -16.53
CA PHE A 258 -17.20 5.90 -15.71
C PHE A 258 -18.14 5.00 -16.52
N ALA A 259 -18.64 5.49 -17.66
CA ALA A 259 -19.51 4.68 -18.53
C ALA A 259 -18.81 3.40 -18.98
N TRP A 260 -17.54 3.50 -19.39
CA TRP A 260 -16.71 2.34 -19.73
C TRP A 260 -16.50 1.42 -18.52
N TRP A 261 -16.10 1.95 -17.37
CA TRP A 261 -15.87 1.14 -16.17
C TRP A 261 -17.11 0.38 -15.73
N LYS A 262 -18.28 1.04 -15.72
CA LYS A 262 -19.56 0.43 -15.36
C LYS A 262 -19.88 -0.73 -16.31
N ASP A 263 -19.87 -0.46 -17.62
CA ASP A 263 -20.20 -1.45 -18.63
C ASP A 263 -19.20 -2.62 -18.62
N ALA A 264 -17.90 -2.34 -18.73
CA ALA A 264 -16.86 -3.37 -18.81
C ALA A 264 -16.76 -4.22 -17.54
N ALA A 265 -16.95 -3.64 -16.34
CA ALA A 265 -16.89 -4.40 -15.10
C ALA A 265 -18.10 -5.31 -14.91
N ASN A 266 -19.31 -4.81 -15.16
CA ASN A 266 -20.55 -5.57 -14.99
C ASN A 266 -20.68 -6.63 -16.09
N HIS A 267 -20.50 -6.26 -17.36
CA HIS A 267 -20.57 -7.20 -18.49
C HIS A 267 -19.59 -8.38 -18.33
N LYS A 268 -18.31 -8.12 -18.00
CA LYS A 268 -17.32 -9.19 -17.76
C LYS A 268 -17.64 -10.00 -16.50
N HIS A 269 -18.41 -9.47 -15.55
CA HIS A 269 -18.89 -10.21 -14.39
C HIS A 269 -20.02 -11.15 -14.78
N ASP A 270 -21.05 -10.64 -15.43
CA ASP A 270 -22.25 -11.38 -15.78
C ASP A 270 -21.95 -12.51 -16.77
N LEU A 271 -21.03 -12.27 -17.72
CA LEU A 271 -20.54 -13.30 -18.64
C LEU A 271 -19.94 -14.52 -17.91
N ALA A 272 -19.29 -14.29 -16.76
CA ALA A 272 -18.64 -15.35 -16.00
C ALA A 272 -19.50 -15.88 -14.83
N PHE A 273 -20.43 -15.06 -14.33
CA PHE A 273 -21.05 -15.21 -13.01
C PHE A 273 -22.52 -14.77 -12.97
N ALA A 274 -23.34 -15.23 -13.93
CA ALA A 274 -24.74 -14.82 -14.12
C ALA A 274 -25.74 -15.12 -12.97
N ASP A 275 -25.35 -15.82 -11.90
CA ASP A 275 -26.23 -16.08 -10.74
C ASP A 275 -25.99 -15.02 -9.66
N ASP A 276 -26.87 -14.02 -9.60
CA ASP A 276 -26.74 -12.88 -8.68
C ASP A 276 -26.80 -13.28 -7.20
N ALA A 277 -27.65 -14.24 -6.84
CA ALA A 277 -27.74 -14.72 -5.47
C ALA A 277 -26.42 -15.35 -5.03
N ARG A 278 -25.74 -16.00 -5.98
CA ARG A 278 -24.43 -16.62 -5.76
C ARG A 278 -23.28 -15.63 -5.80
N TYR A 279 -23.28 -14.72 -6.77
CA TYR A 279 -22.09 -13.96 -7.16
C TYR A 279 -22.20 -12.45 -6.97
N GLY A 280 -23.36 -11.93 -6.57
CA GLY A 280 -23.55 -10.55 -6.15
C GLY A 280 -24.02 -9.57 -7.24
N GLY A 281 -24.39 -10.05 -8.43
CA GLY A 281 -24.89 -9.22 -9.55
C GLY A 281 -23.96 -8.08 -9.95
N ASP A 282 -24.56 -6.99 -10.44
CA ASP A 282 -23.85 -5.77 -10.85
C ASP A 282 -22.85 -5.26 -9.81
N ILE A 283 -21.65 -4.91 -10.26
CA ILE A 283 -20.54 -4.45 -9.42
C ILE A 283 -20.61 -2.92 -9.23
N ILE A 284 -20.84 -2.20 -10.32
CA ILE A 284 -20.83 -0.74 -10.38
C ILE A 284 -22.22 -0.26 -10.80
N ASP A 285 -22.73 0.75 -10.10
CA ASP A 285 -24.00 1.41 -10.42
C ASP A 285 -23.82 2.93 -10.55
N ASP A 286 -24.84 3.64 -11.02
CA ASP A 286 -24.76 5.10 -11.23
C ASP A 286 -24.51 5.90 -9.94
N ALA A 287 -24.84 5.36 -8.76
CA ALA A 287 -24.58 6.02 -7.49
C ALA A 287 -23.09 6.06 -7.17
N ASP A 288 -22.29 5.12 -7.69
CA ASP A 288 -20.83 5.13 -7.53
C ASP A 288 -20.18 6.35 -8.22
N ASN A 289 -20.87 7.00 -9.17
CA ASN A 289 -20.41 8.23 -9.84
C ASN A 289 -21.08 9.52 -9.33
N ALA A 290 -21.94 9.45 -8.32
CA ALA A 290 -22.67 10.63 -7.82
C ALA A 290 -21.72 11.78 -7.40
N ASP A 291 -20.60 11.44 -6.76
CA ASP A 291 -19.54 12.38 -6.34
C ASP A 291 -18.36 12.41 -7.32
N GLY A 292 -18.56 11.95 -8.56
CA GLY A 292 -17.56 11.86 -9.63
C GLY A 292 -16.61 10.67 -9.50
N TRP A 293 -16.40 9.99 -10.62
CA TRP A 293 -15.50 8.83 -10.74
C TRP A 293 -14.02 9.22 -10.73
N ARG A 294 -13.21 8.48 -9.96
CA ARG A 294 -11.78 8.79 -9.72
C ARG A 294 -10.82 7.88 -10.46
N ILE A 295 -11.25 6.71 -10.94
CA ILE A 295 -10.34 5.74 -11.57
C ILE A 295 -10.18 6.05 -13.06
N LYS A 296 -9.01 6.58 -13.44
CA LYS A 296 -8.65 6.89 -14.83
C LYS A 296 -7.77 5.79 -15.40
N GLN A 297 -8.26 5.03 -16.38
CA GLN A 297 -7.41 4.09 -17.12
C GLN A 297 -6.39 4.87 -17.94
N ILE A 298 -5.15 4.39 -17.93
CA ILE A 298 -4.04 4.96 -18.71
C ILE A 298 -3.32 3.89 -19.52
N THR A 299 -2.67 4.33 -20.59
CA THR A 299 -1.79 3.51 -21.41
C THR A 299 -0.43 3.27 -20.74
N TYR A 300 0.34 2.31 -21.24
CA TYR A 300 1.71 2.08 -20.75
C TYR A 300 2.65 3.30 -20.95
N PRO A 301 2.60 4.03 -22.08
CA PRO A 301 3.40 5.25 -22.25
C PRO A 301 3.01 6.37 -21.27
N GLU A 302 1.72 6.54 -20.98
CA GLU A 302 1.26 7.45 -19.91
C GLU A 302 1.83 7.05 -18.55
N LEU A 303 1.90 5.75 -18.23
CA LEU A 303 2.55 5.29 -17.00
C LEU A 303 4.03 5.68 -16.96
N LEU A 304 4.79 5.45 -18.03
CA LEU A 304 6.21 5.81 -18.07
C LEU A 304 6.42 7.31 -17.87
N HIS A 305 5.58 8.13 -18.52
CA HIS A 305 5.62 9.57 -18.35
C HIS A 305 5.32 9.98 -16.90
N LEU A 306 4.23 9.46 -16.32
CA LEU A 306 3.82 9.72 -14.94
C LEU A 306 4.91 9.35 -13.92
N LEU A 307 5.62 8.24 -14.14
CA LEU A 307 6.73 7.80 -13.29
C LEU A 307 8.00 8.64 -13.46
N GLU A 308 8.12 9.45 -14.52
CA GLU A 308 9.25 10.35 -14.76
C GLU A 308 9.00 11.81 -14.30
N VAL A 309 7.76 12.16 -13.96
CA VAL A 309 7.43 13.49 -13.43
C VAL A 309 8.21 13.72 -12.12
N LYS A 310 9.10 14.72 -12.12
CA LYS A 310 9.93 15.08 -10.95
C LYS A 310 9.11 15.78 -9.86
N ASP A 311 9.53 15.55 -8.61
CA ASP A 311 8.90 16.12 -7.42
C ASP A 311 9.35 17.57 -7.15
N THR A 312 9.11 18.50 -8.08
CA THR A 312 9.38 19.93 -7.81
C THR A 312 8.41 20.55 -6.79
N ALA A 313 7.39 19.80 -6.35
CA ALA A 313 6.37 20.20 -5.38
C ALA A 313 5.63 19.00 -4.69
N ASP A 314 6.35 17.98 -4.22
CA ASP A 314 5.76 16.79 -3.56
C ASP A 314 4.69 16.05 -4.39
N LYS A 315 4.85 16.06 -5.72
CA LYS A 315 3.95 15.35 -6.63
C LYS A 315 3.95 13.86 -6.29
N ASN A 316 2.78 13.35 -5.95
CA ASN A 316 2.59 11.94 -5.67
C ASN A 316 1.29 11.47 -6.33
N PHE A 317 1.30 10.23 -6.79
CA PHE A 317 0.24 9.65 -7.59
C PHE A 317 -0.28 8.38 -6.93
N VAL A 318 -1.57 8.12 -7.06
CA VAL A 318 -2.15 6.83 -6.70
C VAL A 318 -2.28 5.99 -7.97
N ILE A 319 -1.66 4.81 -7.97
CA ILE A 319 -1.65 3.91 -9.12
C ILE A 319 -2.30 2.58 -8.71
N LEU A 320 -3.32 2.15 -9.45
CA LEU A 320 -3.98 0.86 -9.35
C LEU A 320 -3.54 -0.04 -10.51
N PHE A 321 -2.76 -1.08 -10.22
CA PHE A 321 -2.45 -2.13 -11.18
C PHE A 321 -3.58 -3.17 -11.19
N GLY A 322 -4.14 -3.44 -12.37
CA GLY A 322 -5.21 -4.42 -12.56
C GLY A 322 -6.13 -4.05 -13.72
N GLY A 323 -6.72 -5.05 -14.38
CA GLY A 323 -7.66 -4.86 -15.48
C GLY A 323 -9.03 -5.46 -15.19
N THR A 324 -10.04 -5.06 -15.97
CA THR A 324 -11.43 -5.57 -15.83
C THR A 324 -11.54 -7.07 -16.14
N TRP A 325 -10.58 -7.64 -16.87
CA TRP A 325 -10.48 -9.08 -17.09
C TRP A 325 -10.30 -9.89 -15.79
N CYS A 326 -9.73 -9.27 -14.75
CA CYS A 326 -9.50 -9.91 -13.47
C CYS A 326 -10.72 -9.67 -12.55
N HIS A 327 -11.41 -10.76 -12.20
CA HIS A 327 -12.52 -10.72 -11.23
C HIS A 327 -12.10 -10.12 -9.89
N ASN A 328 -10.85 -10.34 -9.45
CA ASN A 328 -10.34 -9.72 -8.23
C ASN A 328 -10.23 -8.20 -8.33
N THR A 329 -9.86 -7.67 -9.50
CA THR A 329 -9.79 -6.22 -9.72
C THR A 329 -11.18 -5.62 -9.70
N ARG A 330 -12.12 -6.24 -10.42
CA ARG A 330 -13.52 -5.81 -10.44
C ARG A 330 -14.13 -5.74 -9.04
N ALA A 331 -13.84 -6.72 -8.19
CA ALA A 331 -14.37 -6.82 -6.83
C ALA A 331 -14.09 -5.61 -5.91
N VAL A 332 -13.12 -4.75 -6.25
CA VAL A 332 -12.70 -3.61 -5.41
C VAL A 332 -12.89 -2.24 -6.04
N LEU A 333 -13.25 -2.13 -7.33
CA LEU A 333 -13.31 -0.86 -8.07
C LEU A 333 -14.18 0.20 -7.38
N LYS A 334 -15.43 -0.15 -7.03
CA LYS A 334 -16.35 0.78 -6.37
C LYS A 334 -15.80 1.28 -5.03
N TYR A 335 -15.08 0.41 -4.31
CA TYR A 335 -14.51 0.73 -3.01
C TYR A 335 -13.27 1.62 -3.12
N VAL A 336 -12.42 1.38 -4.12
CA VAL A 336 -11.29 2.26 -4.46
C VAL A 336 -11.80 3.65 -4.81
N ASN A 337 -12.82 3.74 -5.68
CA ASN A 337 -13.43 5.01 -6.05
C ASN A 337 -14.00 5.76 -4.83
N ARG A 338 -14.78 5.06 -4.00
CA ARG A 338 -15.39 5.64 -2.80
C ARG A 338 -14.37 6.15 -1.78
N GLU A 339 -13.30 5.39 -1.54
CA GLU A 339 -12.26 5.85 -0.62
C GLU A 339 -11.41 6.97 -1.23
N ALA A 340 -11.21 7.01 -2.55
CA ALA A 340 -10.61 8.17 -3.22
C ALA A 340 -11.47 9.43 -3.03
N GLN A 341 -12.78 9.36 -3.27
CA GLN A 341 -13.74 10.46 -3.06
C GLN A 341 -13.69 10.98 -1.61
N LYS A 342 -13.74 10.09 -0.62
CA LYS A 342 -13.72 10.46 0.82
C LYS A 342 -12.43 11.12 1.30
N ASN A 343 -11.34 11.00 0.54
CA ASN A 343 -10.04 11.54 0.91
C ASN A 343 -9.57 12.60 -0.10
N ASP A 344 -10.46 13.16 -0.93
CA ASP A 344 -10.14 14.21 -1.93
C ASP A 344 -9.07 13.79 -2.96
N VAL A 345 -8.89 12.49 -3.19
CA VAL A 345 -8.04 12.00 -4.30
C VAL A 345 -8.84 12.15 -5.59
N THR A 346 -8.42 13.09 -6.42
CA THR A 346 -9.12 13.42 -7.67
C THR A 346 -8.91 12.37 -8.76
N THR A 347 -7.76 11.69 -8.76
CA THR A 347 -7.38 10.71 -9.78
C THR A 347 -6.63 9.52 -9.18
N VAL A 348 -7.12 8.32 -9.49
CA VAL A 348 -6.44 7.04 -9.32
C VAL A 348 -6.10 6.51 -10.71
N TYR A 349 -4.81 6.45 -11.03
CA TYR A 349 -4.33 6.01 -12.34
C TYR A 349 -4.38 4.49 -12.42
N ASN A 350 -5.13 3.93 -13.35
CA ASN A 350 -5.25 2.49 -13.53
C ASN A 350 -4.40 2.00 -14.70
N VAL A 351 -3.58 1.00 -14.43
CA VAL A 351 -2.71 0.34 -15.42
C VAL A 351 -3.16 -1.10 -15.58
N ASP A 352 -3.57 -1.47 -16.79
CA ASP A 352 -3.80 -2.87 -17.15
C ASP A 352 -2.47 -3.54 -17.52
N LEU A 353 -2.24 -4.72 -16.94
CA LEU A 353 -1.05 -5.52 -17.23
C LEU A 353 -1.31 -6.58 -18.31
N VAL A 354 -2.51 -6.60 -18.87
CA VAL A 354 -2.87 -7.26 -20.13
C VAL A 354 -3.26 -6.15 -21.10
N LEU A 355 -2.36 -5.81 -22.03
CA LEU A 355 -2.46 -4.56 -22.82
C LEU A 355 -3.70 -4.47 -23.73
N ASP A 356 -4.33 -5.60 -24.07
CA ASP A 356 -5.57 -5.68 -24.85
C ASP A 356 -6.84 -5.84 -23.99
N GLY A 357 -6.74 -5.71 -22.67
CA GLY A 357 -7.87 -5.92 -21.75
C GLY A 357 -8.33 -7.38 -21.65
N GLY A 358 -7.54 -8.34 -22.17
CA GLY A 358 -7.81 -9.77 -22.09
C GLY A 358 -8.83 -10.28 -23.13
N THR A 359 -8.90 -9.63 -24.29
CA THR A 359 -9.95 -9.82 -25.29
C THR A 359 -9.57 -10.79 -26.41
N THR A 360 -8.28 -10.84 -26.79
CA THR A 360 -7.86 -11.57 -28.00
C THR A 360 -7.23 -12.93 -27.73
N ASN A 361 -6.59 -13.14 -26.57
CA ASN A 361 -5.91 -14.41 -26.27
C ASN A 361 -5.75 -14.71 -24.77
N GLY A 362 -6.87 -14.69 -24.06
CA GLY A 362 -7.01 -15.11 -22.66
C GLY A 362 -6.65 -14.02 -21.68
N THR A 363 -7.04 -14.22 -20.43
CA THR A 363 -6.90 -13.19 -19.38
C THR A 363 -5.79 -13.54 -18.38
N ASN A 364 -5.65 -14.81 -18.03
CA ASN A 364 -4.73 -15.26 -16.98
C ASN A 364 -4.14 -16.63 -17.36
N GLY A 365 -2.87 -16.67 -17.80
CA GLY A 365 -2.23 -17.94 -18.12
C GLY A 365 -0.89 -17.83 -18.84
N GLY A 366 -0.08 -18.89 -18.66
CA GLY A 366 1.23 -19.06 -19.30
C GLY A 366 1.22 -19.06 -20.84
N SER A 367 0.04 -19.02 -21.47
CA SER A 367 -0.19 -18.95 -22.91
C SER A 367 -0.60 -17.58 -23.45
N ASN A 368 -0.83 -16.54 -22.63
CA ASN A 368 -1.11 -15.20 -23.14
C ASN A 368 0.18 -14.36 -23.29
N PRO A 369 0.64 -14.03 -24.52
CA PRO A 369 1.84 -13.23 -24.75
C PRO A 369 1.64 -11.71 -24.52
N ILE A 370 0.41 -11.24 -24.38
CA ILE A 370 0.07 -9.81 -24.16
C ILE A 370 0.08 -9.47 -22.66
N HIS A 371 0.09 -10.47 -21.77
CA HIS A 371 0.18 -10.29 -20.32
C HIS A 371 1.62 -9.99 -19.89
N ILE A 372 1.92 -8.74 -19.51
CA ILE A 372 3.30 -8.26 -19.36
C ILE A 372 3.96 -8.61 -18.02
N ARG A 373 3.19 -9.01 -17.00
CA ARG A 373 3.69 -9.34 -15.65
C ARG A 373 3.94 -10.85 -15.43
N ASP A 374 4.27 -11.57 -16.49
CA ASP A 374 4.65 -12.98 -16.48
C ASP A 374 6.03 -13.17 -17.11
N ASN A 375 6.64 -14.36 -16.96
CA ASN A 375 7.96 -14.64 -17.51
C ASN A 375 8.02 -14.45 -19.03
N ALA A 376 9.14 -13.90 -19.51
CA ALA A 376 9.40 -13.68 -20.93
C ALA A 376 9.34 -14.97 -21.75
N TYR A 377 9.56 -16.13 -21.12
CA TYR A 377 9.51 -17.43 -21.76
C TYR A 377 8.22 -18.20 -21.47
N SER A 378 7.84 -19.09 -22.39
CA SER A 378 6.80 -20.10 -22.21
C SER A 378 7.22 -21.41 -22.86
N GLY A 379 7.31 -22.48 -22.08
CA GLY A 379 7.93 -23.73 -22.54
C GLY A 379 9.35 -23.50 -23.05
N ALA A 380 9.61 -23.88 -24.30
CA ALA A 380 10.91 -23.70 -24.96
C ALA A 380 11.07 -22.31 -25.64
N THR A 381 10.01 -21.52 -25.75
CA THR A 381 10.05 -20.20 -26.41
C THR A 381 10.56 -19.16 -25.42
N THR A 382 11.73 -18.55 -25.69
CA THR A 382 12.39 -17.62 -24.75
C THR A 382 11.90 -16.18 -24.84
N ASN A 383 11.46 -15.72 -26.02
CA ASN A 383 10.93 -14.38 -26.28
C ASN A 383 9.41 -14.41 -26.54
N PHE A 384 8.67 -15.03 -25.62
CA PHE A 384 7.23 -15.23 -25.71
C PHE A 384 6.43 -13.98 -25.31
N ARG A 385 6.88 -13.21 -24.31
CA ARG A 385 6.22 -11.99 -23.80
C ARG A 385 7.14 -10.78 -23.80
N PRO A 386 6.59 -9.56 -23.93
CA PRO A 386 7.34 -8.32 -23.70
C PRO A 386 7.43 -8.01 -22.20
N SER A 387 7.90 -8.97 -21.40
CA SER A 387 7.97 -8.87 -19.93
C SER A 387 8.90 -7.76 -19.44
N TYR A 388 9.71 -7.20 -20.32
CA TYR A 388 10.55 -6.04 -20.05
C TYR A 388 9.71 -4.80 -19.72
N LEU A 389 8.49 -4.66 -20.25
CA LEU A 389 7.60 -3.55 -19.91
C LEU A 389 7.30 -3.50 -18.40
N TYR A 390 7.06 -4.66 -17.80
CA TYR A 390 6.89 -4.78 -16.36
C TYR A 390 8.23 -4.73 -15.62
N GLY A 391 9.21 -5.51 -16.09
CA GLY A 391 10.51 -5.68 -15.46
C GLY A 391 11.26 -4.36 -15.29
N ASP A 392 11.37 -3.59 -16.37
CA ASP A 392 12.05 -2.30 -16.38
C ASP A 392 11.34 -1.29 -15.46
N VAL A 393 9.99 -1.29 -15.43
CA VAL A 393 9.22 -0.43 -14.53
C VAL A 393 9.52 -0.75 -13.06
N VAL A 394 9.46 -2.02 -12.67
CA VAL A 394 9.72 -2.43 -11.29
C VAL A 394 11.16 -2.13 -10.90
N ARG A 395 12.12 -2.45 -11.78
CA ARG A 395 13.55 -2.28 -11.52
C ARG A 395 13.95 -0.81 -11.41
N LYS A 396 13.40 0.05 -12.27
CA LYS A 396 13.77 1.47 -12.33
C LYS A 396 12.98 2.33 -11.36
N TYR A 397 11.66 2.17 -11.31
CA TYR A 397 10.77 3.10 -10.59
C TYR A 397 10.26 2.54 -9.26
N LEU A 398 10.08 1.22 -9.13
CA LEU A 398 9.45 0.60 -7.94
C LEU A 398 10.44 -0.23 -7.11
N LYS A 399 11.64 0.31 -6.87
CA LYS A 399 12.76 -0.42 -6.25
C LYS A 399 12.46 -1.00 -4.86
N ASN A 400 11.59 -0.35 -4.09
CA ASN A 400 11.15 -0.80 -2.77
C ASN A 400 9.77 -1.46 -2.77
N LEU A 401 9.29 -1.93 -3.93
CA LEU A 401 8.04 -2.69 -4.04
C LEU A 401 8.10 -3.97 -3.20
N ILE A 402 7.07 -4.20 -2.40
CA ILE A 402 6.86 -5.45 -1.68
C ILE A 402 5.64 -6.16 -2.30
N THR A 403 5.76 -7.47 -2.51
CA THR A 403 4.73 -8.35 -3.07
C THR A 403 4.58 -9.59 -2.19
N GLU A 404 3.51 -10.36 -2.37
CA GLU A 404 3.33 -11.67 -1.71
C GLU A 404 4.50 -12.61 -2.02
N TYR A 405 4.99 -12.57 -3.26
CA TYR A 405 6.12 -13.40 -3.66
C TYR A 405 7.47 -12.74 -3.40
N ASP A 406 8.37 -13.49 -2.76
CA ASP A 406 9.80 -13.17 -2.80
C ASP A 406 10.41 -13.66 -4.12
N PRO A 407 11.19 -12.84 -4.86
CA PRO A 407 11.68 -13.22 -6.17
C PRO A 407 12.72 -14.35 -6.12
N ASN A 408 13.34 -14.60 -4.96
CA ASN A 408 14.35 -15.65 -4.79
C ASN A 408 13.75 -17.01 -4.41
N THR A 409 12.57 -17.02 -3.79
CA THR A 409 11.95 -18.25 -3.25
C THR A 409 10.53 -18.50 -3.74
N GLY A 410 9.90 -17.54 -4.41
CA GLY A 410 8.52 -17.58 -4.88
C GLY A 410 8.38 -17.32 -6.39
N THR A 411 7.14 -17.02 -6.81
CA THR A 411 6.86 -16.64 -8.19
C THR A 411 7.50 -15.29 -8.53
N ARG A 412 8.05 -15.20 -9.73
CA ARG A 412 8.84 -14.04 -10.19
C ARG A 412 8.55 -13.73 -11.65
N VAL A 413 9.02 -12.58 -12.11
CA VAL A 413 9.06 -12.23 -13.54
C VAL A 413 10.51 -12.20 -13.99
N SER A 414 10.89 -13.15 -14.84
CA SER A 414 12.14 -13.12 -15.59
C SER A 414 11.93 -12.44 -16.94
N TYR A 415 12.82 -11.53 -17.30
CA TYR A 415 12.70 -10.71 -18.50
C TYR A 415 14.05 -10.33 -19.07
N TYR A 416 14.07 -9.95 -20.35
CA TYR A 416 15.22 -9.39 -21.05
C TYR A 416 15.20 -7.86 -20.92
N PRO A 417 16.12 -7.22 -20.18
CA PRO A 417 16.08 -5.77 -19.97
C PRO A 417 16.03 -4.98 -21.28
N ASN A 418 15.16 -3.97 -21.34
CA ASN A 418 14.91 -3.15 -22.53
C ASN A 418 14.49 -3.96 -23.79
N GLY A 419 14.03 -5.20 -23.65
CA GLY A 419 13.70 -6.06 -24.80
C GLY A 419 14.92 -6.61 -25.55
N ASP A 420 16.13 -6.45 -25.02
CA ASP A 420 17.36 -6.95 -25.63
C ASP A 420 17.54 -8.46 -25.37
N LEU A 421 17.23 -9.28 -26.38
CA LEU A 421 17.33 -10.74 -26.30
C LEU A 421 18.77 -11.26 -26.18
N SER A 422 19.78 -10.41 -26.38
CA SER A 422 21.20 -10.75 -26.16
C SER A 422 21.65 -10.51 -24.72
N ALA A 423 20.88 -9.74 -23.94
CA ALA A 423 21.17 -9.47 -22.55
C ALA A 423 20.89 -10.71 -21.67
N PHE A 424 21.62 -10.83 -20.56
CA PHE A 424 21.30 -11.83 -19.55
C PHE A 424 19.93 -11.51 -18.90
N PRO A 425 19.01 -12.48 -18.80
CA PRO A 425 17.70 -12.23 -18.18
C PRO A 425 17.82 -11.74 -16.73
N ASP A 426 17.14 -10.65 -16.41
CA ASP A 426 17.00 -10.17 -15.03
C ASP A 426 15.71 -10.74 -14.41
N VAL A 427 15.55 -10.57 -13.10
CA VAL A 427 14.43 -11.07 -12.32
C VAL A 427 13.91 -9.98 -11.38
N VAL A 428 12.61 -9.77 -11.39
CA VAL A 428 11.91 -8.90 -10.43
C VAL A 428 10.76 -9.62 -9.73
N ARG A 429 10.30 -9.01 -8.63
CA ARG A 429 9.08 -9.38 -7.91
C ARG A 429 7.88 -9.38 -8.85
N LYS A 430 7.04 -10.41 -8.77
CA LYS A 430 5.75 -10.45 -9.47
C LYS A 430 4.66 -9.88 -8.57
N LEU A 431 3.96 -8.85 -9.03
CA LEU A 431 2.76 -8.35 -8.36
C LEU A 431 1.53 -9.16 -8.78
N GLN A 432 0.61 -9.38 -7.85
CA GLN A 432 -0.75 -9.81 -8.14
C GLN A 432 -1.68 -8.62 -8.27
N VAL A 433 -2.79 -8.79 -8.99
CA VAL A 433 -3.78 -7.72 -9.22
C VAL A 433 -5.09 -8.07 -8.52
N PRO A 434 -5.81 -7.10 -7.94
CA PRO A 434 -5.53 -5.66 -7.93
C PRO A 434 -4.44 -5.28 -6.93
N PHE A 435 -3.68 -4.24 -7.25
CA PHE A 435 -2.67 -3.69 -6.35
C PHE A 435 -2.58 -2.18 -6.42
N LEU A 436 -2.70 -1.50 -5.27
CA LEU A 436 -2.57 -0.04 -5.20
C LEU A 436 -1.22 0.35 -4.62
N VAL A 437 -0.61 1.37 -5.22
CA VAL A 437 0.57 2.05 -4.68
C VAL A 437 0.36 3.57 -4.66
N ASN A 438 0.93 4.23 -3.66
CA ASN A 438 1.20 5.66 -3.72
C ASN A 438 2.66 5.84 -4.13
N TYR A 439 2.85 6.51 -5.25
CA TYR A 439 4.14 6.68 -5.91
C TYR A 439 4.59 8.13 -5.82
N GLN A 440 5.86 8.35 -5.51
CA GLN A 440 6.51 9.64 -5.52
C GLN A 440 7.96 9.45 -6.01
N ARG A 441 8.34 10.09 -7.12
CA ARG A 441 9.58 9.78 -7.86
C ARG A 441 10.84 10.19 -7.13
N GLY A 442 10.81 11.31 -6.42
CA GLY A 442 11.96 12.07 -5.96
C GLY A 442 12.42 13.15 -6.97
N ASP A 443 13.26 14.06 -6.47
CA ASP A 443 13.81 15.21 -7.21
C ASP A 443 15.18 14.92 -7.87
N GLY A 444 15.82 13.81 -7.49
CA GLY A 444 17.11 13.37 -8.01
C GLY A 444 17.11 13.04 -9.51
N ALA A 445 18.32 12.90 -10.07
CA ALA A 445 18.53 12.51 -11.46
C ALA A 445 17.84 11.16 -11.78
N ASN A 446 17.94 10.20 -10.87
CA ASN A 446 17.28 8.90 -10.94
C ASN A 446 16.10 8.83 -9.97
N PRO A 447 15.07 8.01 -10.25
CA PRO A 447 14.00 7.73 -9.29
C PRO A 447 14.55 7.18 -7.97
N SER A 448 13.97 7.66 -6.87
CA SER A 448 14.32 7.31 -5.50
C SER A 448 14.23 5.81 -5.26
N SER A 449 15.10 5.27 -4.42
CA SER A 449 15.00 3.89 -3.94
C SER A 449 13.78 3.67 -3.05
N THR A 450 13.12 4.72 -2.56
CA THR A 450 11.91 4.69 -1.71
C THR A 450 10.72 5.32 -2.41
N SER A 451 10.59 5.13 -3.73
CA SER A 451 9.53 5.80 -4.52
C SER A 451 8.12 5.27 -4.24
N VAL A 452 7.99 3.99 -3.85
CA VAL A 452 6.72 3.46 -3.34
C VAL A 452 6.57 3.92 -1.90
N LYS A 453 5.71 4.91 -1.66
CA LYS A 453 5.46 5.46 -0.32
C LYS A 453 4.45 4.64 0.47
N ARG A 454 3.49 4.05 -0.25
CA ARG A 454 2.46 3.19 0.34
C ARG A 454 2.05 2.11 -0.65
N GLN A 455 1.57 1.00 -0.11
CA GLN A 455 1.00 -0.08 -0.89
C GLN A 455 -0.15 -0.75 -0.14
N TRP A 456 -1.16 -1.19 -0.87
CA TRP A 456 -2.31 -1.90 -0.31
C TRP A 456 -2.02 -3.40 -0.28
N ILE A 457 -1.49 -3.86 0.87
CA ILE A 457 -1.06 -5.25 1.08
C ILE A 457 -1.33 -5.67 2.53
N GLN A 458 -1.63 -6.95 2.76
CA GLN A 458 -1.65 -7.52 4.11
C GLN A 458 -0.22 -7.82 4.55
N GLN A 459 0.11 -7.45 5.77
CA GLN A 459 1.35 -7.88 6.42
C GLN A 459 1.01 -8.75 7.63
N ASN A 460 1.54 -9.96 7.63
CA ASN A 460 1.45 -10.91 8.73
C ASN A 460 2.84 -11.14 9.34
N ALA A 461 2.90 -11.88 10.43
CA ALA A 461 4.14 -12.40 10.97
C ALA A 461 4.16 -13.93 10.80
N ASP A 462 5.22 -14.46 10.20
CA ASP A 462 5.44 -15.90 10.15
C ASP A 462 5.57 -16.44 11.57
N ALA A 463 4.75 -17.44 11.92
CA ALA A 463 4.67 -17.95 13.29
C ALA A 463 5.96 -18.66 13.75
N SER A 464 6.79 -19.14 12.80
CA SER A 464 8.01 -19.90 13.10
C SER A 464 9.25 -19.02 13.23
N THR A 465 9.34 -17.96 12.43
CA THR A 465 10.51 -17.07 12.35
C THR A 465 10.26 -15.69 12.96
N GLY A 466 9.00 -15.28 13.09
CA GLY A 466 8.60 -13.93 13.48
C GLY A 466 8.87 -12.86 12.42
N LEU A 467 9.32 -13.26 11.23
CA LEU A 467 9.59 -12.34 10.11
C LEU A 467 8.29 -11.93 9.43
N PRO A 468 8.23 -10.73 8.83
CA PRO A 468 7.04 -10.29 8.11
C PRO A 468 6.80 -11.16 6.86
N THR A 469 5.56 -11.56 6.67
CA THR A 469 5.07 -12.14 5.42
C THR A 469 4.01 -11.23 4.83
N PHE A 470 3.85 -11.29 3.51
CA PHE A 470 2.97 -10.38 2.80
C PHE A 470 1.98 -11.17 1.96
N ARG A 471 0.77 -10.64 1.81
CA ARG A 471 -0.29 -11.22 0.99
C ARG A 471 -1.05 -10.13 0.28
N GLU A 472 -1.20 -10.24 -1.04
CA GLU A 472 -2.03 -9.29 -1.78
C GLU A 472 -3.52 -9.60 -1.59
N TYR A 473 -4.35 -8.56 -1.55
CA TYR A 473 -5.80 -8.68 -1.30
C TYR A 473 -6.57 -9.10 -2.56
N MET A 474 -6.28 -10.31 -3.07
CA MET A 474 -7.06 -10.97 -4.11
C MET A 474 -8.36 -11.50 -3.50
N THR A 475 -9.50 -10.90 -3.88
CA THR A 475 -10.82 -11.22 -3.33
C THR A 475 -11.88 -11.25 -4.43
N GLU A 476 -13.09 -11.66 -4.12
CA GLU A 476 -14.18 -11.82 -5.09
C GLU A 476 -15.31 -10.86 -4.81
N TRP A 477 -16.06 -10.50 -5.85
CA TRP A 477 -17.18 -9.56 -5.71
C TRP A 477 -18.18 -10.05 -4.66
N TRP A 478 -18.55 -11.33 -4.70
CA TRP A 478 -19.48 -11.92 -3.72
C TRP A 478 -18.97 -11.93 -2.28
N PHE A 479 -17.67 -11.74 -2.03
CA PHE A 479 -17.12 -11.58 -0.68
C PHE A 479 -17.07 -10.11 -0.25
N THR A 480 -16.77 -9.19 -1.16
CA THR A 480 -16.75 -7.75 -0.87
C THR A 480 -18.17 -7.18 -0.76
N SER A 481 -19.10 -7.60 -1.62
CA SER A 481 -20.53 -7.25 -1.58
C SER A 481 -21.34 -8.07 -0.56
N LYS A 482 -20.81 -9.22 -0.13
CA LYS A 482 -21.48 -10.21 0.73
C LYS A 482 -22.75 -10.76 0.08
N ALA A 483 -22.60 -11.35 -1.11
CA ALA A 483 -23.70 -11.99 -1.82
C ALA A 483 -24.40 -13.06 -0.97
N PRO A 484 -25.71 -13.30 -1.13
CA PRO A 484 -26.47 -14.22 -0.30
C PRO A 484 -25.88 -15.64 -0.15
N GLN A 485 -25.26 -16.20 -1.20
CA GLN A 485 -24.65 -17.54 -1.14
C GLN A 485 -23.12 -17.51 -1.11
N LEU A 486 -22.47 -16.35 -1.16
CA LEU A 486 -21.01 -16.21 -1.06
C LEU A 486 -20.23 -17.11 -2.04
N GLY A 487 -20.71 -17.26 -3.27
CA GLY A 487 -20.08 -18.10 -4.31
C GLY A 487 -20.35 -19.61 -4.17
N LEU A 488 -21.11 -20.04 -3.16
CA LEU A 488 -21.43 -21.45 -2.91
C LEU A 488 -22.50 -21.96 -3.88
N SER A 489 -22.41 -23.23 -4.27
CA SER A 489 -23.40 -23.88 -5.14
C SER A 489 -24.71 -24.26 -4.43
N PHE A 490 -24.90 -23.81 -3.19
CA PHE A 490 -26.08 -24.08 -2.37
C PHE A 490 -26.47 -22.82 -1.60
N ALA A 491 -27.77 -22.66 -1.35
CA ALA A 491 -28.26 -21.57 -0.49
C ALA A 491 -27.84 -21.79 0.96
N ILE A 492 -27.44 -20.72 1.64
CA ILE A 492 -27.11 -20.77 3.06
C ILE A 492 -28.43 -20.79 3.84
N PRO A 493 -28.81 -21.91 4.50
CA PRO A 493 -30.08 -22.00 5.22
C PRO A 493 -30.02 -21.21 6.52
N ALA A 494 -31.19 -20.79 7.03
CA ALA A 494 -31.28 -20.15 8.35
C ALA A 494 -30.85 -21.09 9.48
N ASP A 495 -31.14 -22.38 9.36
CA ASP A 495 -30.62 -23.43 10.25
C ASP A 495 -29.47 -24.18 9.57
N GLU A 496 -28.24 -23.75 9.88
CA GLU A 496 -27.02 -24.35 9.34
C GLU A 496 -26.72 -25.76 9.87
N SER A 497 -27.43 -26.24 10.90
CA SER A 497 -27.26 -27.60 11.38
C SER A 497 -27.67 -28.64 10.32
N THR A 498 -28.57 -28.24 9.42
CA THR A 498 -29.06 -29.01 8.27
C THR A 498 -28.02 -29.22 7.17
N LEU A 499 -26.92 -28.47 7.18
CA LEU A 499 -25.85 -28.61 6.20
C LEU A 499 -25.07 -29.92 6.42
N THR A 500 -24.69 -30.55 5.30
CA THR A 500 -23.72 -31.65 5.32
C THR A 500 -22.34 -31.15 5.80
N ASP A 501 -21.49 -32.04 6.31
CA ASP A 501 -20.15 -31.65 6.78
C ASP A 501 -19.29 -30.98 5.68
N PRO A 502 -19.29 -31.44 4.41
CA PRO A 502 -18.61 -30.72 3.33
C PRO A 502 -19.16 -29.31 3.12
N GLN A 503 -20.48 -29.13 3.16
CA GLN A 503 -21.10 -27.80 3.03
C GLN A 503 -20.72 -26.88 4.20
N LYS A 504 -20.66 -27.40 5.43
CA LYS A 504 -20.18 -26.65 6.59
C LYS A 504 -18.74 -26.17 6.41
N GLN A 505 -17.87 -27.02 5.88
CA GLN A 505 -16.48 -26.65 5.58
C GLN A 505 -16.40 -25.58 4.48
N GLN A 506 -17.15 -25.74 3.39
CA GLN A 506 -17.22 -24.76 2.30
C GLN A 506 -17.75 -23.40 2.79
N LEU A 507 -18.80 -23.40 3.63
CA LEU A 507 -19.35 -22.18 4.23
C LEU A 507 -18.34 -21.52 5.18
N ALA A 508 -17.63 -22.29 5.99
CA ALA A 508 -16.58 -21.77 6.86
C ALA A 508 -15.47 -21.10 6.04
N GLN A 509 -15.03 -21.71 4.95
CA GLN A 509 -14.04 -21.13 4.04
C GLN A 509 -14.56 -19.86 3.36
N ALA A 510 -15.80 -19.85 2.88
CA ALA A 510 -16.43 -18.67 2.29
C ALA A 510 -16.47 -17.50 3.29
N ARG A 511 -16.81 -17.76 4.56
CA ARG A 511 -16.79 -16.76 5.64
C ARG A 511 -15.39 -16.26 5.97
N ALA A 512 -14.38 -17.13 5.92
CA ALA A 512 -12.97 -16.72 6.04
C ALA A 512 -12.57 -15.78 4.89
N ASN A 513 -13.01 -16.08 3.65
CA ASN A 513 -12.77 -15.21 2.50
C ASN A 513 -13.51 -13.87 2.61
N VAL A 514 -14.74 -13.84 3.15
CA VAL A 514 -15.43 -12.59 3.51
C VAL A 514 -14.60 -11.80 4.51
N THR A 515 -14.09 -12.44 5.56
CA THR A 515 -13.25 -11.76 6.57
C THR A 515 -12.02 -11.12 5.93
N PHE A 516 -11.31 -11.86 5.07
CA PHE A 516 -10.17 -11.36 4.31
C PHE A 516 -10.54 -10.20 3.36
N ALA A 517 -11.68 -10.31 2.66
CA ALA A 517 -12.19 -9.26 1.79
C ALA A 517 -12.46 -7.96 2.55
N GLN A 518 -13.16 -8.06 3.69
CA GLN A 518 -13.52 -6.91 4.52
C GLN A 518 -12.29 -6.26 5.18
N GLU A 519 -11.28 -7.06 5.54
CA GLU A 519 -9.97 -6.53 5.95
C GLU A 519 -9.32 -5.71 4.82
N GLY A 520 -9.32 -6.23 3.60
CA GLY A 520 -8.84 -5.50 2.42
C GLY A 520 -9.56 -4.17 2.22
N LEU A 521 -10.90 -4.15 2.32
CA LEU A 521 -11.69 -2.92 2.24
C LEU A 521 -11.34 -1.93 3.37
N ALA A 522 -11.14 -2.41 4.60
CA ALA A 522 -10.68 -1.56 5.70
C ALA A 522 -9.26 -1.01 5.46
N LYS A 523 -8.40 -1.78 4.80
CA LYS A 523 -7.07 -1.32 4.39
C LYS A 523 -7.09 -0.31 3.24
N LEU A 524 -8.12 -0.26 2.38
CA LEU A 524 -8.27 0.84 1.42
C LEU A 524 -8.46 2.17 2.14
N ARG A 525 -9.31 2.23 3.17
CA ARG A 525 -9.49 3.41 4.01
C ARG A 525 -8.18 3.89 4.65
N THR A 526 -7.34 2.92 5.03
CA THR A 526 -5.99 3.17 5.57
C THR A 526 -5.03 3.70 4.52
N PHE A 527 -5.06 3.13 3.32
CA PHE A 527 -4.20 3.48 2.21
C PHE A 527 -4.44 4.94 1.77
N PHE A 528 -5.72 5.31 1.58
CA PHE A 528 -6.12 6.65 1.15
C PHE A 528 -6.03 7.71 2.25
N GLY A 529 -6.23 7.32 3.53
CA GLY A 529 -6.19 8.22 4.67
C GLY A 529 -4.89 9.03 4.77
N GLY A 530 -4.99 10.35 4.56
CA GLY A 530 -3.88 11.29 4.74
C GLY A 530 -2.70 11.06 3.80
N LEU A 531 -2.94 10.65 2.55
CA LEU A 531 -1.89 10.57 1.52
C LEU A 531 -1.20 11.94 1.28
N PRO A 532 0.10 11.98 0.94
CA PRO A 532 1.06 10.88 1.06
C PRO A 532 1.55 10.67 2.50
N GLY A 533 1.34 11.67 3.37
CA GLY A 533 2.10 11.94 4.60
C GLY A 533 1.90 10.98 5.78
N ALA A 534 2.75 11.11 6.77
CA ALA A 534 2.74 10.23 7.92
C ALA A 534 1.42 10.27 8.72
N VAL A 535 1.02 9.15 9.34
CA VAL A 535 -0.21 9.06 10.15
C VAL A 535 0.08 9.17 11.64
N VAL A 536 -0.90 9.64 12.41
CA VAL A 536 -0.79 9.67 13.87
C VAL A 536 -0.88 8.24 14.41
N SER A 537 0.14 7.81 15.16
CA SER A 537 0.13 6.51 15.85
C SER A 537 -0.54 6.59 17.22
N THR A 538 -0.87 5.43 17.77
CA THR A 538 -1.14 5.20 19.19
C THR A 538 0.16 4.74 19.84
N GLN A 539 0.61 5.43 20.89
CA GLN A 539 1.88 5.10 21.55
C GLN A 539 1.67 4.65 22.99
N THR A 540 2.22 3.48 23.29
CA THR A 540 2.25 2.94 24.65
C THR A 540 3.69 2.90 25.13
N VAL A 541 3.98 3.60 26.22
CA VAL A 541 5.32 3.61 26.83
C VAL A 541 5.26 2.89 28.17
N THR A 542 6.14 1.90 28.34
CA THR A 542 6.20 1.06 29.54
C THR A 542 7.59 1.07 30.15
N ALA A 543 7.65 1.19 31.47
CA ALA A 543 8.88 1.13 32.26
C ALA A 543 8.60 0.34 33.55
N PRO A 544 8.63 -1.00 33.50
CA PRO A 544 8.36 -1.83 34.67
C PRO A 544 9.31 -1.49 35.83
N PRO A 545 8.81 -1.41 37.08
CA PRO A 545 9.67 -1.16 38.22
C PRO A 545 10.65 -2.31 38.44
N VAL A 546 11.90 -1.99 38.78
CA VAL A 546 12.94 -2.99 39.05
C VAL A 546 13.54 -2.81 40.44
N SER A 547 14.05 -3.89 41.03
CA SER A 547 14.81 -3.79 42.29
C SER A 547 16.27 -3.40 42.04
N TYR A 548 16.89 -2.76 43.02
CA TYR A 548 18.30 -2.40 42.98
C TYR A 548 19.20 -3.57 42.56
N GLY A 549 20.09 -3.32 41.61
CA GLY A 549 20.98 -4.32 41.05
C GLY A 549 20.49 -4.98 39.76
N VAL A 550 19.23 -4.73 39.36
CA VAL A 550 18.66 -5.11 38.06
C VAL A 550 18.70 -3.90 37.11
N ALA A 551 19.10 -4.13 35.87
CA ALA A 551 19.12 -3.10 34.84
C ALA A 551 17.68 -2.82 34.35
N PRO A 552 17.18 -1.57 34.44
CA PRO A 552 15.85 -1.23 33.95
C PRO A 552 15.80 -1.15 32.42
N LYS A 553 14.58 -1.24 31.90
CA LYS A 553 14.27 -1.01 30.48
C LYS A 553 13.10 -0.05 30.34
N VAL A 554 13.10 0.73 29.27
CA VAL A 554 11.96 1.51 28.81
C VAL A 554 11.60 1.02 27.42
N ASN A 555 10.35 0.59 27.22
CA ASN A 555 9.85 0.09 25.94
C ASN A 555 8.80 1.05 25.41
N VAL A 556 8.82 1.26 24.10
CA VAL A 556 7.82 2.02 23.36
C VAL A 556 7.21 1.08 22.32
N ALA A 557 5.88 0.96 22.36
CA ALA A 557 5.10 0.40 21.27
C ALA A 557 4.49 1.56 20.47
N ILE A 558 4.62 1.49 19.15
CA ILE A 558 4.12 2.47 18.18
C ILE A 558 3.07 1.75 17.35
N GLU A 559 1.88 1.63 17.91
CA GLU A 559 0.74 0.99 17.26
C GLU A 559 0.08 1.99 16.31
N ASN A 560 -0.51 1.50 15.23
CA ASN A 560 -1.29 2.33 14.33
C ASN A 560 -2.32 1.45 13.64
N GLU A 561 -3.52 1.98 13.43
CA GLU A 561 -4.58 1.28 12.70
C GLU A 561 -4.23 1.11 11.21
N TYR A 562 -3.19 1.80 10.77
CA TYR A 562 -2.82 1.99 9.38
C TYR A 562 -1.80 0.96 8.84
N GLY A 563 -1.44 -0.07 9.62
CA GLY A 563 -0.49 -1.12 9.19
C GLY A 563 0.91 -0.63 8.83
N ARG A 564 1.31 0.54 9.32
CA ARG A 564 2.62 1.16 9.07
C ARG A 564 3.69 0.46 9.88
N ILE A 565 4.87 0.25 9.29
CA ILE A 565 6.08 -0.14 10.02
C ILE A 565 6.97 1.10 10.13
N PRO A 566 7.03 1.77 11.30
CA PRO A 566 7.93 2.89 11.49
C PRO A 566 9.39 2.40 11.51
N ALA A 567 10.25 3.21 10.93
CA ALA A 567 11.69 3.04 10.84
C ALA A 567 12.42 4.24 11.50
N GLY A 568 13.74 4.24 11.46
CA GLY A 568 14.55 5.31 12.05
C GLY A 568 14.85 5.08 13.53
N THR A 569 14.96 6.16 14.30
CA THR A 569 15.51 6.11 15.67
C THR A 569 14.64 6.86 16.66
N ALA A 570 14.32 6.21 17.78
CA ALA A 570 13.70 6.85 18.93
C ALA A 570 14.76 7.30 19.94
N LYS A 571 14.46 8.36 20.69
CA LYS A 571 15.34 8.98 21.69
C LYS A 571 14.69 8.94 23.07
N LEU A 572 15.44 8.54 24.09
CA LEU A 572 15.05 8.56 25.51
C LEU A 572 15.96 9.53 26.28
N VAL A 573 15.35 10.43 27.04
CA VAL A 573 16.03 11.29 28.00
C VAL A 573 15.60 10.89 29.40
N VAL A 574 16.53 10.41 30.22
CA VAL A 574 16.28 9.89 31.57
C VAL A 574 17.50 10.09 32.45
N ALA A 575 17.29 10.56 33.70
CA ALA A 575 18.37 10.79 34.67
C ALA A 575 19.54 11.66 34.13
N GLY A 576 19.25 12.62 33.25
CA GLY A 576 20.25 13.48 32.61
C GLY A 576 21.02 12.86 31.44
N ALA A 577 20.80 11.57 31.14
CA ALA A 577 21.39 10.88 29.99
C ALA A 577 20.44 10.89 28.79
N THR A 578 21.02 10.91 27.58
CA THR A 578 20.31 10.72 26.31
C THR A 578 20.73 9.40 25.69
N LEU A 579 19.74 8.54 25.39
CA LEU A 579 19.93 7.24 24.74
C LEU A 579 19.14 7.21 23.43
N THR A 580 19.62 6.45 22.46
CA THR A 580 18.92 6.19 21.19
C THR A 580 18.70 4.68 21.01
N ALA A 581 17.61 4.33 20.33
CA ALA A 581 17.30 2.96 19.96
C ALA A 581 16.65 2.93 18.57
N PRO A 582 16.99 1.95 17.71
CA PRO A 582 16.32 1.79 16.42
C PRO A 582 14.83 1.47 16.64
N VAL A 583 13.99 2.03 15.78
CA VAL A 583 12.59 1.64 15.65
C VAL A 583 12.52 0.54 14.60
N ALA A 584 12.00 -0.62 15.00
CA ALA A 584 11.78 -1.75 14.10
C ALA A 584 10.58 -2.56 14.57
N LEU A 585 9.76 -3.04 13.64
CA LEU A 585 8.57 -3.85 13.94
C LEU A 585 7.66 -3.18 15.00
N ASN A 586 7.32 -1.90 14.79
CA ASN A 586 6.43 -1.12 15.66
C ASN A 586 6.92 -0.92 17.10
N LYS A 587 8.21 -1.11 17.39
CA LYS A 587 8.75 -0.96 18.75
C LYS A 587 10.14 -0.33 18.80
N ALA A 588 10.45 0.27 19.95
CA ALA A 588 11.79 0.64 20.38
C ALA A 588 12.01 0.23 21.84
N SER A 589 13.22 -0.25 22.16
CA SER A 589 13.58 -0.71 23.51
C SER A 589 14.90 -0.10 23.94
N PHE A 590 14.89 0.62 25.05
CA PHE A 590 16.07 1.25 25.63
C PHE A 590 16.55 0.43 26.84
N ALA A 591 17.80 -0.03 26.80
CA ALA A 591 18.47 -0.63 27.96
C ALA A 591 19.20 0.46 28.74
N LEU A 592 19.03 0.47 30.07
CA LEU A 592 19.68 1.43 30.96
C LEU A 592 20.72 0.72 31.84
N PRO A 593 21.78 1.42 32.27
CA PRO A 593 22.66 0.91 33.32
C PRO A 593 21.88 0.71 34.64
N LYS A 594 22.43 -0.10 35.55
CA LYS A 594 21.86 -0.32 36.87
C LYS A 594 21.80 1.00 37.64
N LEU A 595 20.61 1.42 38.03
CA LEU A 595 20.39 2.65 38.78
C LEU A 595 20.28 2.37 40.28
N VAL A 596 20.53 3.38 41.11
CA VAL A 596 20.24 3.33 42.55
C VAL A 596 18.73 3.46 42.77
N PRO A 597 18.19 3.07 43.95
CA PRO A 597 16.78 3.24 44.21
C PRO A 597 16.34 4.70 44.14
N GLY A 598 15.23 4.93 43.47
CA GLY A 598 14.73 6.26 43.18
C GLY A 598 13.61 6.25 42.14
N SER A 599 13.05 7.44 41.93
CA SER A 599 12.08 7.73 40.88
C SER A 599 12.75 8.62 39.83
N TYR A 600 12.70 8.22 38.58
CA TYR A 600 13.38 8.86 37.46
C TYR A 600 12.36 9.26 36.39
N PRO A 601 11.97 10.55 36.31
CA PRO A 601 11.15 11.01 35.19
C PRO A 601 11.95 10.87 33.90
N PHE A 602 11.24 10.53 32.83
CA PHE A 602 11.84 10.40 31.51
C PHE A 602 10.94 10.97 30.42
N THR A 603 11.55 11.31 29.29
CA THR A 603 10.86 11.67 28.05
C THR A 603 11.36 10.77 26.93
N VAL A 604 10.44 10.15 26.21
CA VAL A 604 10.73 9.45 24.95
C VAL A 604 10.19 10.30 23.81
N SER A 605 10.98 10.48 22.77
CA SER A 605 10.60 11.16 21.54
C SER A 605 10.96 10.32 20.32
N TYR A 606 10.11 10.41 19.32
CA TYR A 606 10.36 9.90 17.98
C TYR A 606 10.09 11.04 17.00
N THR A 607 11.05 11.35 16.13
CA THR A 607 10.94 12.48 15.20
C THR A 607 9.89 12.26 14.11
N GLY A 608 9.41 11.03 13.98
CA GLY A 608 8.58 10.61 12.85
C GLY A 608 9.45 10.10 11.71
N ASP A 609 8.76 9.52 10.75
CA ASP A 609 9.27 9.15 9.43
C ASP A 609 8.21 9.44 8.37
N ASP A 610 8.35 8.89 7.17
CA ASP A 610 7.37 8.99 6.09
C ASP A 610 6.05 8.27 6.41
N GLN A 611 6.04 7.38 7.40
CA GLN A 611 4.92 6.53 7.74
C GLN A 611 4.17 7.01 9.01
N ILE A 612 4.88 7.49 10.03
CA ILE A 612 4.36 7.86 11.35
C ILE A 612 4.76 9.28 11.76
N VAL A 613 3.77 10.10 12.14
CA VAL A 613 4.01 11.46 12.63
C VAL A 613 4.85 11.40 13.91
N GLY A 614 5.80 12.32 14.03
CA GLY A 614 6.63 12.44 15.23
C GLY A 614 5.80 12.68 16.50
N PHE A 615 6.28 12.13 17.62
CA PHE A 615 5.61 12.24 18.90
C PHE A 615 6.60 12.37 20.06
N SER A 616 6.07 12.84 21.20
CA SER A 616 6.76 12.81 22.48
C SER A 616 5.84 12.33 23.59
N ARG A 617 6.38 11.52 24.51
CA ARG A 617 5.68 10.95 25.67
C ARG A 617 6.58 11.01 26.88
N THR A 618 5.99 11.27 28.04
CA THR A 618 6.68 11.27 29.32
C THR A 618 6.27 10.07 30.16
N GLY A 619 7.11 9.70 31.11
CA GLY A 619 6.82 8.63 32.05
C GLY A 619 7.76 8.67 33.25
N THR A 620 7.62 7.69 34.14
CA THR A 620 8.46 7.58 35.34
C THR A 620 8.98 6.16 35.47
N LEU A 621 10.30 6.02 35.57
CA LEU A 621 10.97 4.77 35.87
C LEU A 621 11.22 4.68 37.38
N THR A 622 10.81 3.59 38.01
CA THR A 622 11.00 3.37 39.45
C THR A 622 11.99 2.25 39.71
N VAL A 623 13.02 2.55 40.51
CA VAL A 623 13.93 1.54 41.06
C VAL A 623 13.66 1.39 42.56
N THR A 624 13.19 0.21 42.96
CA THR A 624 12.92 -0.10 44.36
C THR A 624 14.17 -0.59 45.08
N LYS A 625 14.18 -0.47 46.40
CA LYS A 625 15.24 -1.06 47.23
C LYS A 625 15.26 -2.57 47.10
N ALA A 626 16.44 -3.17 47.10
CA ALA A 626 16.60 -4.63 47.07
C ALA A 626 16.42 -5.25 48.47
N ARG A 627 16.18 -6.56 48.51
CA ARG A 627 16.27 -7.34 49.75
C ARG A 627 17.72 -7.71 50.01
N VAL A 628 18.11 -7.73 51.29
CA VAL A 628 19.38 -8.34 51.72
C VAL A 628 19.28 -9.86 51.57
N SER A 629 20.37 -10.53 51.20
CA SER A 629 20.38 -11.97 50.95
C SER A 629 20.41 -12.79 52.23
N LYS A 630 21.09 -12.30 53.28
CA LYS A 630 21.19 -13.01 54.56
C LYS A 630 21.47 -12.06 55.72
N VAL A 631 20.94 -12.38 56.89
CA VAL A 631 21.28 -11.74 58.17
C VAL A 631 21.83 -12.83 59.08
N THR A 632 23.07 -12.69 59.55
CA THR A 632 23.69 -13.65 60.47
C THR A 632 24.24 -12.96 61.71
N GLY A 633 24.29 -13.70 62.81
CA GLY A 633 24.83 -13.23 64.08
C GLY A 633 25.80 -14.24 64.67
N ALA A 634 26.86 -13.73 65.28
CA ALA A 634 27.90 -14.55 65.91
C ALA A 634 28.38 -13.90 67.22
N VAL A 635 28.60 -14.73 68.23
CA VAL A 635 29.21 -14.31 69.49
C VAL A 635 30.71 -14.10 69.24
N VAL A 636 31.20 -12.87 69.44
CA VAL A 636 32.64 -12.54 69.36
C VAL A 636 33.29 -12.71 70.73
N LYS A 637 32.61 -12.23 71.78
CA LYS A 637 33.00 -12.40 73.18
C LYS A 637 31.76 -12.67 74.01
N ALA A 638 31.68 -13.84 74.64
CA ALA A 638 30.52 -14.19 75.45
C ALA A 638 30.42 -13.24 76.67
N PRO A 639 29.26 -12.61 76.94
CA PRO A 639 29.04 -11.88 78.17
C PRO A 639 29.00 -12.85 79.36
N THR A 640 29.40 -12.38 80.54
CA THR A 640 29.23 -13.10 81.81
C THR A 640 28.29 -12.33 82.73
N ARG A 641 28.04 -12.86 83.93
CA ARG A 641 27.28 -12.16 84.98
C ARG A 641 27.92 -10.84 85.41
N THR A 642 29.23 -10.71 85.23
CA THR A 642 30.03 -9.58 85.74
C THR A 642 30.72 -8.77 84.63
N ARG A 643 30.89 -9.32 83.42
CA ARG A 643 31.59 -8.65 82.31
C ARG A 643 30.71 -8.57 81.05
N ALA A 644 30.78 -7.43 80.36
CA ALA A 644 30.14 -7.25 79.06
C ALA A 644 30.77 -8.14 77.98
N GLY A 645 29.98 -8.51 76.98
CA GLY A 645 30.39 -9.27 75.80
C GLY A 645 30.38 -8.43 74.53
N ALA A 646 30.60 -9.08 73.39
CA ALA A 646 30.54 -8.49 72.06
C ALA A 646 29.85 -9.47 71.10
N TYR A 647 28.96 -8.94 70.26
CA TYR A 647 28.20 -9.73 69.30
C TYR A 647 28.29 -9.09 67.92
N LYS A 648 28.67 -9.89 66.93
CA LYS A 648 28.83 -9.47 65.54
C LYS A 648 27.57 -9.80 64.76
N VAL A 649 27.02 -8.82 64.06
CA VAL A 649 25.98 -9.01 63.06
C VAL A 649 26.56 -8.73 61.69
N THR A 650 26.30 -9.63 60.75
CA THR A 650 26.68 -9.49 59.35
C THR A 650 25.42 -9.47 58.49
N ILE A 651 25.31 -8.45 57.64
CA ILE A 651 24.27 -8.31 56.63
C ILE A 651 24.89 -8.59 55.27
N THR A 652 24.51 -9.71 54.66
CA THR A 652 24.98 -10.12 53.33
C THR A 652 24.05 -9.55 52.27
N THR A 653 24.63 -8.84 51.29
CA THR A 653 23.94 -8.32 50.11
C THR A 653 24.13 -9.24 48.91
N PRO A 654 23.28 -9.16 47.87
CA PRO A 654 23.48 -9.89 46.62
C PRO A 654 24.87 -9.65 46.02
N ALA A 655 25.40 -10.66 45.34
CA ALA A 655 26.73 -10.60 44.74
C ALA A 655 26.84 -9.44 43.73
N GLY A 656 27.99 -8.76 43.72
CA GLY A 656 28.25 -7.63 42.83
C GLY A 656 27.57 -6.31 43.23
N LEU A 657 26.80 -6.27 44.34
CA LEU A 657 26.19 -5.03 44.85
C LEU A 657 26.93 -4.49 46.07
N LEU A 658 26.83 -3.18 46.28
CA LEU A 658 27.42 -2.49 47.43
C LEU A 658 26.93 -3.10 48.74
N LYS A 659 27.83 -3.20 49.72
CA LYS A 659 27.49 -3.72 51.06
C LYS A 659 26.47 -2.81 51.75
N ALA A 660 25.61 -3.42 52.57
CA ALA A 660 24.57 -2.70 53.31
C ALA A 660 25.17 -1.78 54.37
N GLY A 661 24.70 -0.54 54.41
CA GLY A 661 24.86 0.40 55.53
C GLY A 661 23.62 0.40 56.41
N GLY A 662 23.45 1.40 57.27
CA GLY A 662 22.26 1.56 58.12
C GLY A 662 22.42 0.97 59.53
N LYS A 663 21.35 0.99 60.33
CA LYS A 663 21.37 0.58 61.74
C LYS A 663 20.90 -0.86 61.93
N VAL A 664 21.52 -1.56 62.87
CA VAL A 664 21.12 -2.88 63.35
C VAL A 664 20.76 -2.79 64.83
N THR A 665 19.60 -3.34 65.17
CA THR A 665 19.09 -3.48 66.52
C THR A 665 19.15 -4.95 66.92
N VAL A 666 19.95 -5.29 67.92
CA VAL A 666 20.05 -6.65 68.47
C VAL A 666 19.21 -6.73 69.74
N THR A 667 18.15 -7.54 69.69
CA THR A 667 17.27 -7.81 70.83
C THR A 667 17.62 -9.16 71.43
N LEU A 668 17.97 -9.17 72.71
CA LEU A 668 18.25 -10.37 73.49
C LEU A 668 17.07 -10.65 74.42
N ALA A 669 16.56 -11.87 74.41
CA ALA A 669 15.45 -12.28 75.26
C ALA A 669 15.74 -13.58 76.02
N LYS A 670 15.34 -13.63 77.29
CA LYS A 670 15.34 -14.84 78.12
C LYS A 670 14.18 -14.75 79.11
N GLY A 671 13.14 -15.58 78.92
CA GLY A 671 11.88 -15.43 79.67
C GLY A 671 11.26 -14.05 79.43
N SER A 672 10.87 -13.35 80.50
CA SER A 672 10.37 -11.97 80.44
C SER A 672 11.48 -10.91 80.27
N ALA A 673 12.74 -11.25 80.52
CA ALA A 673 13.84 -10.30 80.44
C ALA A 673 14.20 -9.99 78.98
N ARG A 674 14.19 -8.70 78.61
CA ARG A 674 14.58 -8.19 77.29
C ARG A 674 15.68 -7.14 77.41
N LYS A 675 16.70 -7.22 76.55
CA LYS A 675 17.73 -6.18 76.40
C LYS A 675 17.93 -5.86 74.93
N THR A 676 18.14 -4.60 74.61
CA THR A 676 18.33 -4.15 73.24
C THR A 676 19.63 -3.35 73.14
N VAL A 677 20.40 -3.61 72.09
CA VAL A 677 21.59 -2.83 71.75
C VAL A 677 21.56 -2.49 70.27
N THR A 678 22.07 -1.32 69.90
CA THR A 678 22.08 -0.84 68.51
C THR A 678 23.50 -0.56 68.05
N GLY A 679 23.76 -0.77 66.75
CA GLY A 679 25.00 -0.37 66.12
C GLY A 679 24.78 0.00 64.66
N THR A 680 25.70 0.76 64.08
CA THR A 680 25.68 1.14 62.66
C THR A 680 26.61 0.23 61.87
N LEU A 681 26.15 -0.24 60.71
CA LEU A 681 26.94 -1.09 59.81
C LEU A 681 28.05 -0.29 59.14
N ALA A 682 29.24 -0.87 59.09
CA ALA A 682 30.35 -0.46 58.24
C ALA A 682 30.77 -1.65 57.39
N GLY A 683 30.70 -1.53 56.06
CA GLY A 683 31.01 -2.64 55.14
C GLY A 683 30.10 -3.86 55.27
N GLY A 684 28.84 -3.69 55.68
CA GLY A 684 27.88 -4.80 55.89
C GLY A 684 28.05 -5.55 57.21
N VAL A 685 28.89 -5.06 58.12
CA VAL A 685 29.18 -5.71 59.41
C VAL A 685 29.11 -4.70 60.55
N VAL A 686 28.64 -5.13 61.71
CA VAL A 686 28.73 -4.37 62.96
C VAL A 686 28.98 -5.29 64.15
N THR A 687 29.83 -4.86 65.08
CA THR A 687 30.02 -5.53 66.37
C THR A 687 29.46 -4.63 67.46
N VAL A 688 28.41 -5.09 68.14
CA VAL A 688 27.77 -4.36 69.24
C VAL A 688 28.26 -4.87 70.58
N LYS A 689 28.43 -3.96 71.55
CA LYS A 689 28.74 -4.31 72.93
C LYS A 689 27.48 -4.88 73.60
N VAL A 690 27.55 -6.12 74.07
CA VAL A 690 26.45 -6.79 74.76
C VAL A 690 26.63 -6.58 76.27
N PRO A 691 25.62 -6.08 77.01
CA PRO A 691 25.75 -5.90 78.45
C PRO A 691 25.94 -7.24 79.16
N ARG A 692 26.34 -7.20 80.44
CA ARG A 692 26.35 -8.40 81.28
C ARG A 692 24.97 -9.06 81.31
N LEU A 693 24.95 -10.40 81.26
CA LEU A 693 23.75 -11.21 81.15
C LEU A 693 23.74 -12.27 82.26
N THR A 694 22.54 -12.65 82.72
CA THR A 694 22.39 -13.77 83.67
C THR A 694 22.68 -15.10 82.99
N LYS A 695 23.17 -16.09 83.74
CA LYS A 695 23.44 -17.47 83.29
C LYS A 695 22.25 -18.06 82.53
N GLY A 696 22.50 -18.81 81.46
CA GLY A 696 21.49 -19.46 80.61
C GLY A 696 21.54 -19.01 79.14
N THR A 697 20.63 -19.56 78.33
CA THR A 697 20.53 -19.28 76.89
C THR A 697 19.63 -18.07 76.64
N TRP A 698 20.16 -17.09 75.91
CA TRP A 698 19.44 -15.90 75.45
C TRP A 698 19.20 -16.01 73.95
N THR A 699 17.93 -15.95 73.53
CA THR A 699 17.59 -15.86 72.10
C THR A 699 17.96 -14.47 71.58
N VAL A 700 18.39 -14.40 70.32
CA VAL A 700 18.84 -13.15 69.71
C VAL A 700 18.07 -12.91 68.43
N VAL A 701 17.50 -11.72 68.28
CA VAL A 701 16.89 -11.24 67.04
C VAL A 701 17.66 -10.02 66.56
N ALA A 702 18.18 -10.10 65.33
CA ALA A 702 18.82 -8.97 64.67
C ALA A 702 17.78 -8.29 63.75
N GLY A 703 17.49 -7.03 64.04
CA GLY A 703 16.64 -6.14 63.23
C GLY A 703 17.49 -5.12 62.48
N TYR A 704 17.65 -5.32 61.17
CA TYR A 704 18.25 -4.35 60.26
C TYR A 704 17.19 -3.33 59.79
N SER A 705 17.46 -2.04 59.95
CA SER A 705 16.52 -0.96 59.63
C SER A 705 16.36 -0.69 58.13
N GLY A 706 17.18 -1.29 57.27
CA GLY A 706 17.31 -0.86 55.88
C GLY A 706 18.26 0.34 55.74
N ASP A 707 18.56 0.70 54.49
CA ASP A 707 19.29 1.90 54.10
C ASP A 707 18.72 2.49 52.79
N ALA A 708 19.47 3.35 52.09
CA ALA A 708 19.05 3.92 50.82
C ALA A 708 18.86 2.88 49.69
N ARG A 709 19.52 1.71 49.79
CA ARG A 709 19.60 0.67 48.75
C ARG A 709 18.85 -0.61 49.10
N TYR A 710 18.69 -0.91 50.38
CA TYR A 710 18.13 -2.16 50.88
C TYR A 710 16.95 -1.93 51.82
N VAL A 711 15.94 -2.80 51.71
CA VAL A 711 14.80 -2.80 52.64
C VAL A 711 15.20 -3.37 54.01
N ALA A 712 14.42 -3.01 55.04
CA ALA A 712 14.58 -3.54 56.39
C ALA A 712 14.40 -5.08 56.43
N ALA A 713 15.08 -5.72 57.38
CA ALA A 713 14.99 -7.17 57.59
C ALA A 713 15.11 -7.50 59.09
N LYS A 714 14.36 -8.49 59.56
CA LYS A 714 14.39 -8.91 60.97
C LYS A 714 14.42 -10.43 61.05
N VAL A 715 15.46 -10.99 61.66
CA VAL A 715 15.71 -12.44 61.65
C VAL A 715 16.24 -12.90 63.01
N ALA A 716 15.82 -14.08 63.45
CA ALA A 716 16.43 -14.76 64.61
C ALA A 716 17.83 -15.27 64.24
N VAL A 717 18.81 -14.97 65.08
CA VAL A 717 20.23 -15.29 64.84
C VAL A 717 20.80 -16.09 66.02
N LYS A 718 22.07 -16.51 65.92
CA LYS A 718 22.71 -17.43 66.88
C LYS A 718 22.53 -16.94 68.32
N ALA A 719 21.93 -17.78 69.16
CA ALA A 719 21.72 -17.50 70.58
C ALA A 719 23.04 -17.29 71.34
N ILE A 720 22.98 -16.58 72.47
CA ILE A 720 24.11 -16.41 73.38
C ILE A 720 23.92 -17.36 74.57
N VAL A 721 24.93 -18.19 74.86
CA VAL A 721 24.95 -19.04 76.05
C VAL A 721 25.89 -18.42 77.08
N VAL A 722 25.35 -18.07 78.24
CA VAL A 722 26.11 -17.56 79.40
C VAL A 722 26.27 -18.71 80.39
N ARG A 723 27.51 -19.14 80.63
CA ARG A 723 27.81 -20.28 81.52
C ARG A 723 27.86 -19.89 82.99
#